data_AF-A0A0C9LXM3-F1
#
_entry.id   AF-A0A0C9LXM3-F1
#
_cell.length_a   1.000
_cell.length_b   1.000
_cell.length_c   1.000
_cell.angle_alpha   90.00
_cell.angle_beta   90.00
_cell.angle_gamma   90.00
#
_symmetry.space_group_name_H-M   'P 1'
#
loop_
_entity.id
_entity.type
_entity.pdbx_description
1 polymer ?
#
loop_
_entity_poly.entity_id
_entity_poly.type
_entity_poly.pdbx_seq_one_letter_code
_entity_poly.pdbx_strand_id
1 'polypeptide(L)'
;MLRTTFSQIQRRTFTNTSRLLIAEGDAIPNIEVQLKSPGETVKTQDLFKGKKSILFGVPGAFTPGCSKTHLPGYIKEAETLKSKGVDLVACVAVNDAFVMTEWGKAHQADDKVTLLADSKGELAKAMDLDFDASGALGNHRFKRFAAILEDGKVKKLFVEPDTTGLNVSLKRLTLTITVLFTIGILVSCYFLYTQYPLGNNDDPRQEKFLAYLPHSGLSNQRIELANALLLAALLKRTLIIPPAFLGNVVGWMPMDQLLDHLSWLTTPKDFDLICQPPTPGDLHSYVQRNKCAEYHQFAAIPWTQLHDFSMLEPYVKMKFVDTVSFTKLQEGLNVQDNDTFIHYDDHLYDWRLYEDIEEANAILNNGSNFVDSFTDRKFYKIFTPMHWQQRTERLLHLGGIFGSTRMNMVKPEHIDLQQLISSTLHYRLDTPLGETVAGIVQHLGGKASFNAVHFRLRDVPFRKYAIENLHQFERNMSIATGTPVPPLPPYNEFGVLTSIPKPPPPPEQTIHLIPQYNLSLPPWSNVCENVSPDLSVSMENVGSRAVVYIATDHRDIRGENSRLLEWFDYFPCTLTLNDIPPELLDPLDKMHCMYNPNKSLKSFLIPLVDAMVAAHARRIFTTPRSTFSKYIAELNEAWVLKEQGYATSSFFLY
;
A
#
# COMPACT_ATOMS: atom_id res chain seq x y z
N MET A 1 76.37 -11.19 38.77
CA MET A 1 75.57 -9.95 38.62
C MET A 1 75.85 -9.35 37.25
N LEU A 2 74.78 -9.18 36.48
CA LEU A 2 74.53 -8.21 35.39
C LEU A 2 75.73 -7.58 34.65
N ARG A 3 75.74 -7.72 33.32
CA ARG A 3 76.12 -6.64 32.40
C ARG A 3 75.32 -6.68 31.10
N THR A 4 74.75 -5.53 30.82
CA THR A 4 74.00 -5.07 29.64
C THR A 4 74.83 -5.02 28.36
N THR A 5 74.22 -5.39 27.23
CA THR A 5 74.56 -4.85 25.90
C THR A 5 73.31 -4.73 25.02
N PHE A 6 73.19 -3.58 24.36
CA PHE A 6 72.13 -3.15 23.45
C PHE A 6 72.05 -4.01 22.18
N SER A 7 70.82 -4.24 21.69
CA SER A 7 70.53 -4.67 20.32
C SER A 7 69.50 -3.71 19.71
N GLN A 8 69.78 -3.28 18.47
CA GLN A 8 69.04 -2.29 17.71
C GLN A 8 67.62 -2.77 17.37
N ILE A 9 66.61 -2.01 17.77
CA ILE A 9 65.25 -2.18 17.28
C ILE A 9 65.14 -1.44 15.94
N GLN A 10 65.07 -2.22 14.86
CA GLN A 10 64.64 -1.76 13.55
C GLN A 10 63.24 -1.15 13.67
N ARG A 11 63.11 0.16 13.43
CA ARG A 11 61.81 0.81 13.24
C ARG A 11 61.15 0.20 12.01
N ARG A 12 60.13 -0.64 12.21
CA ARG A 12 59.14 -0.89 11.15
C ARG A 12 58.38 0.40 10.93
N THR A 13 58.64 1.03 9.78
CA THR A 13 57.78 2.05 9.20
C THR A 13 56.37 1.47 9.05
N PHE A 14 55.41 2.00 9.79
CA PHE A 14 54.00 1.85 9.43
C PHE A 14 53.79 2.68 8.17
N THR A 15 53.66 2.02 7.03
CA THR A 15 53.02 2.63 5.85
C THR A 15 51.56 2.86 6.21
N ASN A 16 51.17 4.14 6.31
CA ASN A 16 49.76 4.54 6.27
C ASN A 16 49.17 3.98 4.97
N THR A 17 48.34 2.96 5.08
CA THR A 17 47.41 2.61 4.00
C THR A 17 46.54 3.84 3.77
N SER A 18 46.61 4.39 2.56
CA SER A 18 45.75 5.45 2.05
C SER A 18 44.29 5.16 2.41
N ARG A 19 43.62 6.10 3.08
CA ARG A 19 42.15 6.12 3.11
C ARG A 19 41.69 6.27 1.66
N LEU A 20 41.15 5.19 1.11
CA LEU A 20 40.51 5.12 -0.20
C LEU A 20 39.01 5.01 0.04
N LEU A 21 38.24 5.61 -0.86
CA LEU A 21 36.84 6.01 -0.75
C LEU A 21 36.58 7.28 0.08
N ILE A 22 36.05 8.33 -0.58
CA ILE A 22 35.36 9.40 0.14
C ILE A 22 34.24 8.78 0.97
N ALA A 23 34.18 9.10 2.26
CA ALA A 23 33.20 8.51 3.18
C ALA A 23 32.32 9.58 3.83
N GLU A 24 31.26 9.14 4.50
CA GLU A 24 30.45 10.00 5.35
C GLU A 24 31.33 10.65 6.44
N GLY A 25 31.25 11.97 6.54
CA GLY A 25 32.06 12.81 7.44
C GLY A 25 33.23 13.52 6.75
N ASP A 26 33.69 13.03 5.60
CA ASP A 26 34.82 13.64 4.88
C ASP A 26 34.38 14.94 4.18
N ALA A 27 35.31 15.89 4.06
CA ALA A 27 35.12 17.07 3.23
C ALA A 27 35.31 16.70 1.76
N ILE A 28 34.49 17.28 0.87
CA ILE A 28 34.69 17.12 -0.57
C ILE A 28 36.10 17.63 -0.96
N PRO A 29 36.85 16.90 -1.80
CA PRO A 29 38.17 17.35 -2.24
C PRO A 29 38.10 18.71 -2.90
N ASN A 30 39.01 19.62 -2.55
CA ASN A 30 39.03 20.99 -3.08
C ASN A 30 39.63 21.06 -4.49
N ILE A 31 38.87 20.57 -5.48
CA ILE A 31 39.28 20.47 -6.88
C ILE A 31 38.55 21.53 -7.69
N GLU A 32 39.22 22.07 -8.69
CA GLU A 32 38.66 23.04 -9.63
C GLU A 32 37.87 22.30 -10.72
N VAL A 33 36.59 22.65 -10.88
CA VAL A 33 35.70 22.13 -11.93
C VAL A 33 35.18 23.28 -12.78
N GLN A 34 34.78 22.97 -14.01
CA GLN A 34 34.28 23.97 -14.96
C GLN A 34 32.75 24.07 -14.91
N LEU A 35 32.23 25.28 -15.14
CA LEU A 35 30.80 25.57 -15.26
C LEU A 35 30.40 25.61 -16.75
N LYS A 36 29.94 26.76 -17.27
CA LYS A 36 29.38 26.86 -18.62
C LYS A 36 30.44 26.96 -19.73
N SER A 37 31.68 27.26 -19.37
CA SER A 37 32.78 27.36 -20.32
C SER A 37 34.11 26.94 -19.67
N PRO A 38 35.14 26.57 -20.46
CA PRO A 38 36.42 26.14 -19.90
C PRO A 38 37.14 27.19 -19.04
N GLY A 39 36.85 28.48 -19.26
CA GLY A 39 37.42 29.60 -18.49
C GLY A 39 36.60 30.01 -17.26
N GLU A 40 35.40 29.45 -17.08
CA GLU A 40 34.56 29.69 -15.92
C GLU A 40 34.71 28.50 -14.95
N THR A 41 35.59 28.66 -13.97
CA THR A 41 35.93 27.61 -13.01
C THR A 41 35.48 27.93 -11.60
N VAL A 42 35.20 26.89 -10.82
CA VAL A 42 34.86 26.97 -9.40
C VAL A 42 35.53 25.84 -8.64
N LYS A 43 36.01 26.15 -7.44
CA LYS A 43 36.48 25.14 -6.50
C LYS A 43 35.28 24.50 -5.81
N THR A 44 35.23 23.17 -5.79
CA THR A 44 34.14 22.39 -5.17
C THR A 44 33.85 22.78 -3.73
N GLN A 45 34.88 23.04 -2.89
CA GLN A 45 34.64 23.47 -1.52
C GLN A 45 33.95 24.82 -1.45
N ASP A 46 34.36 25.78 -2.28
CA ASP A 46 33.73 27.11 -2.33
C ASP A 46 32.29 27.04 -2.84
N LEU A 47 32.01 26.12 -3.77
CA LEU A 47 30.66 25.91 -4.32
C LEU A 47 29.65 25.44 -3.25
N PHE A 48 30.07 24.50 -2.40
CA PHE A 48 29.24 23.83 -1.40
C PHE A 48 29.35 24.41 0.03
N LYS A 49 30.22 25.39 0.25
CA LYS A 49 30.42 26.04 1.56
C LYS A 49 29.14 26.73 2.02
N GLY A 50 28.80 26.52 3.29
CA GLY A 50 27.63 27.13 3.95
C GLY A 50 26.28 26.70 3.40
N LYS A 51 26.22 25.66 2.55
CA LYS A 51 25.00 25.18 1.90
C LYS A 51 24.71 23.74 2.28
N LYS A 52 23.43 23.40 2.31
CA LYS A 52 22.97 22.02 2.17
C LYS A 52 22.82 21.73 0.69
N SER A 53 23.50 20.72 0.18
CA SER A 53 23.59 20.48 -1.25
C SER A 53 23.45 19.01 -1.60
N ILE A 54 22.97 18.75 -2.81
CA ILE A 54 23.01 17.43 -3.42
C ILE A 54 24.03 17.47 -4.54
N LEU A 55 24.98 16.54 -4.52
CA LEU A 55 25.90 16.30 -5.62
C LEU A 55 25.65 14.90 -6.15
N PHE A 56 25.34 14.77 -7.45
CA PHE A 56 25.26 13.47 -8.09
C PHE A 56 26.20 13.38 -9.29
N GLY A 57 26.84 12.22 -9.44
CA GLY A 57 27.76 11.93 -10.53
C GLY A 57 27.13 11.01 -11.56
N VAL A 58 27.49 11.21 -12.83
CA VAL A 58 27.06 10.35 -13.93
C VAL A 58 28.22 9.86 -14.78
N PRO A 59 28.13 8.64 -15.35
CA PRO A 59 29.16 8.13 -16.27
C PRO A 59 29.41 9.02 -17.50
N GLY A 60 28.40 9.75 -17.98
CA GLY A 60 28.60 10.69 -19.07
C GLY A 60 27.34 11.39 -19.53
N ALA A 61 27.51 12.64 -19.97
CA ALA A 61 26.50 13.39 -20.69
C ALA A 61 26.02 12.63 -21.94
N PHE A 62 24.76 12.84 -22.33
CA PHE A 62 24.09 12.21 -23.48
C PHE A 62 23.93 10.67 -23.45
N THR A 63 24.49 9.95 -22.47
CA THR A 63 24.30 8.50 -22.36
C THR A 63 22.85 8.12 -21.97
N PRO A 64 22.28 7.00 -22.47
CA PRO A 64 20.84 6.74 -22.35
C PRO A 64 20.28 6.76 -20.93
N GLY A 65 20.95 6.12 -19.97
CA GLY A 65 20.50 6.08 -18.57
C GLY A 65 20.56 7.46 -17.89
N CYS A 66 21.56 8.26 -18.22
CA CYS A 66 21.75 9.60 -17.66
C CYS A 66 20.73 10.59 -18.22
N SER A 67 20.50 10.55 -19.53
CA SER A 67 19.62 11.48 -20.26
C SER A 67 18.14 11.14 -20.16
N LYS A 68 17.78 9.86 -20.03
CA LYS A 68 16.37 9.46 -19.94
C LYS A 68 15.85 9.42 -18.51
N THR A 69 16.73 9.19 -17.53
CA THR A 69 16.30 8.85 -16.17
C THR A 69 16.98 9.70 -15.09
N HIS A 70 18.31 9.66 -14.98
CA HIS A 70 18.99 10.21 -13.79
C HIS A 70 18.88 11.74 -13.70
N LEU A 71 19.38 12.47 -14.70
CA LEU A 71 19.33 13.94 -14.70
C LEU A 71 17.87 14.47 -14.72
N PRO A 72 16.96 13.98 -15.59
CA PRO A 72 15.56 14.41 -15.57
C PRO A 72 14.86 14.16 -14.24
N GLY A 73 15.21 13.08 -13.52
CA GLY A 73 14.67 12.81 -12.19
C GLY A 73 14.98 13.92 -11.20
N TYR A 74 16.24 14.37 -11.14
CA TYR A 74 16.63 15.49 -10.28
C TYR A 74 16.05 16.83 -10.72
N ILE A 75 15.89 17.06 -12.02
CA ILE A 75 15.22 18.26 -12.54
C ILE A 75 13.75 18.30 -12.12
N LYS A 76 13.05 17.16 -12.17
CA LYS A 76 11.65 17.04 -11.75
C LYS A 76 11.48 17.27 -10.25
N GLU A 77 12.43 16.80 -9.45
CA GLU A 77 12.40 16.91 -7.98
C GLU A 77 13.04 18.20 -7.43
N ALA A 78 13.60 19.07 -8.27
CA ALA A 78 14.37 20.24 -7.82
C ALA A 78 13.59 21.13 -6.83
N GLU A 79 12.32 21.43 -7.12
CA GLU A 79 11.46 22.22 -6.23
C GLU A 79 11.14 21.48 -4.92
N THR A 80 10.90 20.17 -4.97
CA THR A 80 10.69 19.33 -3.79
C THR A 80 11.94 19.28 -2.90
N LEU A 81 13.12 19.24 -3.50
CA LEU A 81 14.39 19.22 -2.78
C LEU A 81 14.65 20.59 -2.12
N LYS A 82 14.37 21.67 -2.85
CA LYS A 82 14.45 23.04 -2.35
C LYS A 82 13.50 23.28 -1.18
N SER A 83 12.25 22.81 -1.24
CA SER A 83 11.31 22.91 -0.12
C SER A 83 11.73 22.12 1.13
N LYS A 84 12.60 21.11 0.97
CA LYS A 84 13.25 20.36 2.06
C LYS A 84 14.58 20.99 2.54
N GLY A 85 14.84 22.24 2.17
CA GLY A 85 15.99 23.03 2.62
C GLY A 85 17.29 22.70 1.89
N VAL A 86 17.24 22.13 0.68
CA VAL A 86 18.43 21.96 -0.16
C VAL A 86 18.68 23.25 -0.94
N ASP A 87 19.82 23.89 -0.72
CA ASP A 87 20.19 25.17 -1.33
C ASP A 87 20.74 25.00 -2.76
N LEU A 88 21.32 23.83 -3.07
CA LEU A 88 21.98 23.57 -4.36
C LEU A 88 21.86 22.09 -4.76
N VAL A 89 21.42 21.85 -5.99
CA VAL A 89 21.50 20.54 -6.65
C VAL A 89 22.52 20.64 -7.78
N ALA A 90 23.53 19.78 -7.77
CA ALA A 90 24.61 19.76 -8.75
C ALA A 90 24.82 18.37 -9.36
N CYS A 91 25.06 18.34 -10.67
CA CYS A 91 25.40 17.15 -11.44
C CYS A 91 26.85 17.26 -11.93
N VAL A 92 27.67 16.24 -11.72
CA VAL A 92 29.06 16.20 -12.21
C VAL A 92 29.29 15.04 -13.17
N ALA A 93 30.08 15.27 -14.21
CA ALA A 93 30.54 14.22 -15.13
C ALA A 93 31.96 14.48 -15.61
N VAL A 94 32.65 13.40 -16.03
CA VAL A 94 33.93 13.49 -16.75
C VAL A 94 33.64 13.79 -18.23
N ASN A 95 33.29 15.04 -18.48
CA ASN A 95 33.03 15.65 -19.79
C ASN A 95 33.57 17.09 -19.75
N ASP A 96 33.87 17.67 -20.92
CA ASP A 96 34.21 19.10 -21.01
C ASP A 96 33.00 20.01 -20.81
N ALA A 97 33.29 21.28 -20.50
CA ALA A 97 32.28 22.30 -20.23
C ALA A 97 31.31 22.53 -21.41
N PHE A 98 31.75 22.39 -22.65
CA PHE A 98 30.88 22.60 -23.81
C PHE A 98 29.82 21.50 -23.88
N VAL A 99 30.24 20.24 -23.73
CA VAL A 99 29.34 19.09 -23.71
C VAL A 99 28.37 19.15 -22.53
N MET A 100 28.86 19.46 -21.32
CA MET A 100 27.98 19.57 -20.14
C MET A 100 26.96 20.70 -20.27
N THR A 101 27.34 21.83 -20.89
CA THR A 101 26.44 22.96 -21.12
C THR A 101 25.34 22.62 -22.11
N GLU A 102 25.68 22.04 -23.26
CA GLU A 102 24.68 21.66 -24.27
C GLU A 102 23.78 20.53 -23.77
N TRP A 103 24.32 19.61 -22.95
CA TRP A 103 23.52 18.58 -22.30
C TRP A 103 22.52 19.16 -21.30
N GLY A 104 22.95 20.13 -20.49
CA GLY A 104 22.07 20.85 -19.57
C GLY A 104 20.92 21.55 -20.30
N LYS A 105 21.21 22.25 -21.40
CA LYS A 105 20.19 22.90 -22.24
C LYS A 105 19.22 21.90 -22.86
N ALA A 106 19.73 20.78 -23.38
CA ALA A 106 18.92 19.73 -23.98
C ALA A 106 17.89 19.13 -22.99
N HIS A 107 18.18 19.21 -21.69
CA HIS A 107 17.29 18.73 -20.62
C HIS A 107 16.59 19.84 -19.83
N GLN A 108 16.73 21.10 -20.23
CA GLN A 108 16.13 22.26 -19.53
C GLN A 108 16.54 22.29 -18.05
N ALA A 109 17.81 22.05 -17.77
CA ALA A 109 18.36 21.99 -16.41
C ALA A 109 18.57 23.37 -15.78
N ASP A 110 18.49 24.44 -16.56
CA ASP A 110 18.69 25.82 -16.12
C ASP A 110 17.82 26.13 -14.89
N ASP A 111 18.40 26.88 -13.94
CA ASP A 111 17.83 27.27 -12.65
C ASP A 111 17.41 26.14 -11.68
N LYS A 112 17.55 24.88 -12.09
CA LYS A 112 17.15 23.69 -11.30
C LYS A 112 18.33 22.83 -10.86
N VAL A 113 19.26 22.54 -11.79
CA VAL A 113 20.44 21.71 -11.52
C VAL A 113 21.67 22.41 -12.09
N THR A 114 22.70 22.59 -11.27
CA THR A 114 24.00 23.11 -11.72
C THR A 114 24.84 21.99 -12.33
N LEU A 115 25.24 22.12 -13.59
CA LEU A 115 26.08 21.14 -14.28
C LEU A 115 27.56 21.49 -14.09
N LEU A 116 28.35 20.52 -13.63
CA LEU A 116 29.78 20.64 -13.35
C LEU A 116 30.57 19.73 -14.30
N ALA A 117 31.55 20.30 -14.99
CA ALA A 117 32.46 19.58 -15.87
C ALA A 117 33.79 19.29 -15.14
N ASP A 118 34.03 18.01 -14.83
CA ASP A 118 35.33 17.50 -14.37
C ASP A 118 36.12 16.99 -15.57
N SER A 119 36.51 17.90 -16.45
CA SER A 119 37.06 17.56 -17.77
C SER A 119 38.35 16.73 -17.72
N LYS A 120 39.08 16.77 -16.59
CA LYS A 120 40.31 16.01 -16.35
C LYS A 120 40.10 14.76 -15.50
N GLY A 121 38.90 14.53 -14.95
CA GLY A 121 38.64 13.43 -14.01
C GLY A 121 39.37 13.57 -12.67
N GLU A 122 39.82 14.78 -12.32
CA GLU A 122 40.61 15.03 -11.11
C GLU A 122 39.74 14.88 -9.86
N LEU A 123 38.50 15.35 -9.91
CA LEU A 123 37.56 15.18 -8.81
C LEU A 123 37.12 13.71 -8.71
N ALA A 124 36.84 13.05 -9.82
CA ALA A 124 36.48 11.62 -9.85
C ALA A 124 37.54 10.76 -9.15
N LYS A 125 38.81 10.99 -9.51
CA LYS A 125 39.96 10.29 -8.93
C LYS A 125 40.19 10.66 -7.47
N ALA A 126 40.08 11.95 -7.11
CA ALA A 126 40.26 12.40 -5.73
C ALA A 126 39.19 11.86 -4.76
N MET A 127 37.99 11.57 -5.29
CA MET A 127 36.90 10.95 -4.53
C MET A 127 36.95 9.41 -4.52
N ASP A 128 37.86 8.80 -5.29
CA ASP A 128 37.89 7.35 -5.55
C ASP A 128 36.56 6.80 -6.13
N LEU A 129 35.90 7.66 -6.91
CA LEU A 129 34.66 7.38 -7.63
C LEU A 129 34.86 7.32 -9.14
N ASP A 130 36.09 7.17 -9.62
CA ASP A 130 36.36 6.87 -11.02
C ASP A 130 36.26 5.36 -11.31
N PHE A 131 35.96 5.01 -12.56
CA PHE A 131 36.06 3.65 -13.07
C PHE A 131 36.53 3.68 -14.53
N ASP A 132 37.16 2.59 -14.96
CA ASP A 132 37.55 2.41 -16.35
C ASP A 132 36.31 2.14 -17.23
N ALA A 133 35.95 3.13 -18.03
CA ALA A 133 34.89 3.02 -19.03
C ALA A 133 35.44 3.03 -20.46
N SER A 134 36.74 2.82 -20.65
CA SER A 134 37.41 2.95 -21.95
C SER A 134 36.79 2.08 -23.05
N GLY A 135 36.31 0.88 -22.70
CA GLY A 135 35.63 -0.03 -23.63
C GLY A 135 34.28 0.45 -24.16
N ALA A 136 33.65 1.46 -23.55
CA ALA A 136 32.33 1.97 -23.96
C ALA A 136 32.27 3.48 -24.17
N LEU A 137 33.05 4.25 -23.41
CA LEU A 137 33.00 5.72 -23.32
C LEU A 137 34.36 6.38 -23.53
N GLY A 138 35.38 5.62 -23.93
CA GLY A 138 36.71 6.08 -24.35
C GLY A 138 37.71 6.29 -23.22
N ASN A 139 37.34 7.01 -22.18
CA ASN A 139 38.18 7.33 -21.02
C ASN A 139 37.54 6.88 -19.69
N HIS A 140 38.28 7.01 -18.58
CA HIS A 140 37.73 6.83 -17.23
C HIS A 140 36.60 7.81 -16.96
N ARG A 141 35.58 7.36 -16.23
CA ARG A 141 34.37 8.14 -15.92
C ARG A 141 34.01 8.05 -14.45
N PHE A 142 33.08 8.89 -14.01
CA PHE A 142 32.47 8.76 -12.68
C PHE A 142 31.61 7.51 -12.60
N LYS A 143 31.81 6.71 -11.55
CA LYS A 143 30.77 5.81 -11.05
C LYS A 143 29.51 6.64 -10.82
N ARG A 144 28.33 6.07 -11.04
CA ARG A 144 27.09 6.76 -10.72
C ARG A 144 26.95 6.82 -9.20
N PHE A 145 26.74 8.03 -8.69
CA PHE A 145 26.55 8.24 -7.27
C PHE A 145 25.63 9.44 -7.01
N ALA A 146 25.15 9.54 -5.78
CA ALA A 146 24.58 10.75 -5.22
C ALA A 146 25.07 10.96 -3.79
N ALA A 147 25.24 12.21 -3.38
CA ALA A 147 25.71 12.58 -2.06
C ALA A 147 24.89 13.75 -1.51
N ILE A 148 24.62 13.71 -0.20
CA ILE A 148 24.13 14.85 0.56
C ILE A 148 25.35 15.52 1.17
N LEU A 149 25.53 16.81 0.90
CA LEU A 149 26.59 17.63 1.45
C LEU A 149 26.00 18.68 2.40
N GLU A 150 26.66 18.91 3.53
CA GLU A 150 26.39 20.07 4.40
C GLU A 150 27.71 20.77 4.68
N ASP A 151 27.80 22.05 4.30
CA ASP A 151 29.02 22.86 4.41
C ASP A 151 30.24 22.16 3.79
N GLY A 152 30.05 21.63 2.57
CA GLY A 152 31.09 20.90 1.83
C GLY A 152 31.50 19.56 2.43
N LYS A 153 30.83 19.04 3.46
CA LYS A 153 31.10 17.70 4.04
C LYS A 153 30.05 16.69 3.65
N VAL A 154 30.48 15.47 3.32
CA VAL A 154 29.59 14.36 2.96
C VAL A 154 28.81 13.92 4.19
N LYS A 155 27.49 14.08 4.16
CA LYS A 155 26.58 13.55 5.19
C LYS A 155 26.10 12.16 4.87
N LYS A 156 25.78 11.90 3.60
CA LYS A 156 25.39 10.59 3.07
C LYS A 156 25.93 10.42 1.68
N LEU A 157 26.35 9.21 1.34
CA LEU A 157 26.88 8.85 0.03
C LEU A 157 26.20 7.57 -0.46
N PHE A 158 25.71 7.61 -1.69
CA PHE A 158 25.02 6.52 -2.37
C PHE A 158 25.76 6.23 -3.67
N VAL A 159 26.58 5.18 -3.70
CA VAL A 159 27.29 4.74 -4.90
C VAL A 159 26.59 3.52 -5.48
N GLU A 160 26.33 3.51 -6.78
CA GLU A 160 25.71 2.34 -7.43
C GLU A 160 26.65 1.12 -7.34
N PRO A 161 26.15 -0.04 -6.90
CA PRO A 161 26.99 -1.22 -6.65
C PRO A 161 27.60 -1.80 -7.93
N ASP A 162 26.89 -1.65 -9.06
CA ASP A 162 27.32 -2.05 -10.41
C ASP A 162 27.97 -0.90 -11.19
N THR A 163 28.35 0.19 -10.51
CA THR A 163 28.99 1.38 -11.07
C THR A 163 28.12 2.26 -11.97
N THR A 164 27.16 1.70 -12.73
CA THR A 164 26.40 2.47 -13.74
C THR A 164 24.87 2.36 -13.63
N GLY A 165 24.35 1.50 -12.76
CA GLY A 165 22.93 1.22 -12.54
C GLY A 165 22.12 2.44 -12.09
N LEU A 166 20.80 2.31 -11.94
CA LEU A 166 19.89 3.42 -11.64
C LEU A 166 18.98 3.06 -10.46
N ASN A 167 19.57 2.87 -9.28
CA ASN A 167 18.85 2.38 -8.11
C ASN A 167 19.09 3.26 -6.88
N VAL A 168 20.25 3.15 -6.24
CA VAL A 168 20.51 3.80 -4.95
C VAL A 168 20.75 5.31 -5.09
N SER A 169 21.39 5.76 -6.17
CA SER A 169 21.70 7.18 -6.39
C SER A 169 20.49 8.01 -6.82
N LEU A 170 19.40 7.36 -7.24
CA LEU A 170 18.15 8.04 -7.63
C LEU A 170 17.06 7.89 -6.56
N LYS A 171 16.84 6.68 -6.05
CA LYS A 171 15.69 6.37 -5.16
C LYS A 171 16.01 6.53 -3.68
N ARG A 172 17.20 6.12 -3.22
CA ARG A 172 17.56 6.17 -1.79
C ARG A 172 17.92 7.56 -1.31
N LEU A 173 18.39 8.46 -2.18
CA LEU A 173 18.66 9.85 -1.80
C LEU A 173 17.36 10.59 -1.46
N THR A 174 16.35 10.54 -2.34
CA THR A 174 15.04 11.19 -2.09
C THR A 174 14.37 10.60 -0.86
N LEU A 175 14.48 9.29 -0.64
CA LEU A 175 14.01 8.63 0.57
C LEU A 175 14.80 9.09 1.82
N THR A 176 16.12 9.19 1.75
CA THR A 176 16.96 9.58 2.91
C THR A 176 16.81 11.05 3.26
N ILE A 177 16.64 11.94 2.28
CA ILE A 177 16.30 13.35 2.53
C ILE A 177 14.91 13.43 3.15
N THR A 178 13.96 12.62 2.68
CA THR A 178 12.64 12.53 3.32
C THR A 178 12.74 11.99 4.74
N VAL A 179 13.59 10.98 5.01
CA VAL A 179 13.79 10.40 6.34
C VAL A 179 14.56 11.34 7.28
N LEU A 180 15.57 12.05 6.82
CA LEU A 180 16.29 13.05 7.63
C LEU A 180 15.44 14.30 7.87
N PHE A 181 14.62 14.69 6.89
CA PHE A 181 13.61 15.73 7.05
C PHE A 181 12.51 15.27 8.00
N THR A 182 12.03 14.02 7.95
CA THR A 182 11.06 13.49 8.91
C THR A 182 11.68 13.26 10.30
N ILE A 183 12.96 12.91 10.44
CA ILE A 183 13.64 12.82 11.74
C ILE A 183 13.91 14.22 12.32
N GLY A 184 14.33 15.19 11.51
CA GLY A 184 14.45 16.59 11.90
C GLY A 184 13.11 17.19 12.28
N ILE A 185 12.06 16.88 11.51
CA ILE A 185 10.67 17.16 11.85
C ILE A 185 10.27 16.36 13.08
N LEU A 186 10.67 15.12 13.33
CA LEU A 186 10.32 14.36 14.55
C LEU A 186 10.98 14.92 15.81
N VAL A 187 12.17 15.52 15.71
CA VAL A 187 12.86 16.15 16.85
C VAL A 187 12.30 17.57 17.10
N SER A 188 12.02 18.34 16.04
CA SER A 188 11.29 19.61 16.16
C SER A 188 9.82 19.38 16.51
N CYS A 189 9.21 18.29 16.05
CA CYS A 189 7.88 17.80 16.40
C CYS A 189 7.91 17.20 17.78
N TYR A 190 8.98 16.65 18.33
CA TYR A 190 9.00 16.28 19.74
C TYR A 190 8.93 17.54 20.62
N PHE A 191 9.57 18.63 20.17
CA PHE A 191 9.48 19.96 20.81
C PHE A 191 8.23 20.78 20.43
N LEU A 192 7.54 20.45 19.33
CA LEU A 192 6.27 21.06 18.89
C LEU A 192 5.04 20.15 19.17
N TYR A 193 5.22 18.88 19.55
CA TYR A 193 4.16 17.89 19.86
C TYR A 193 3.42 18.25 21.13
N THR A 194 3.99 19.14 21.93
CA THR A 194 3.27 19.82 23.01
C THR A 194 2.15 20.74 22.49
N GLN A 195 1.88 20.84 21.18
CA GLN A 195 0.74 21.59 20.63
C GLN A 195 -0.39 20.76 20.00
N TYR A 196 -0.34 19.42 20.03
CA TYR A 196 -1.56 18.61 19.93
C TYR A 196 -1.61 17.51 21.00
N PRO A 197 -1.55 17.83 22.31
CA PRO A 197 -2.33 17.02 23.22
C PRO A 197 -3.79 17.16 22.80
N LEU A 198 -4.57 16.08 22.90
CA LEU A 198 -6.02 16.17 23.04
C LEU A 198 -6.29 17.37 23.96
N GLY A 199 -6.94 18.41 23.44
CA GLY A 199 -7.38 19.49 24.31
C GLY A 199 -8.31 18.87 25.32
N ASN A 200 -7.84 18.67 26.55
CA ASN A 200 -8.64 18.21 27.67
C ASN A 200 -9.69 19.28 27.97
N ASN A 201 -10.75 19.32 27.17
CA ASN A 201 -12.06 19.69 27.67
C ASN A 201 -12.59 18.44 28.39
N ASP A 202 -12.08 18.21 29.60
CA ASP A 202 -12.53 17.17 30.53
C ASP A 202 -13.94 17.44 31.08
N ASP A 203 -14.71 18.36 30.50
CA ASP A 203 -16.14 18.49 30.79
C ASP A 203 -16.92 17.61 29.80
N PRO A 204 -17.47 16.46 30.25
CA PRO A 204 -18.27 15.57 29.40
C PRO A 204 -19.48 16.28 28.76
N ARG A 205 -19.91 17.42 29.33
CA ARG A 205 -21.02 18.23 28.80
C ARG A 205 -20.66 19.03 27.55
N GLN A 206 -19.37 19.20 27.23
CA GLN A 206 -18.89 19.92 26.05
C GLN A 206 -18.32 19.00 24.97
N GLU A 207 -18.28 17.68 25.22
CA GLU A 207 -17.80 16.71 24.25
C GLU A 207 -18.68 16.70 23.00
N LYS A 208 -18.03 16.70 21.82
CA LYS A 208 -18.67 16.61 20.51
C LYS A 208 -18.41 15.24 19.89
N PHE A 209 -19.40 14.73 19.18
CA PHE A 209 -19.43 13.39 18.63
C PHE A 209 -19.59 13.42 17.11
N LEU A 210 -19.03 12.41 16.45
CA LEU A 210 -19.25 12.09 15.05
C LEU A 210 -19.80 10.65 14.97
N ALA A 211 -20.93 10.47 14.30
CA ALA A 211 -21.51 9.16 14.02
C ALA A 211 -21.74 9.00 12.51
N TYR A 212 -21.77 7.76 12.04
CA TYR A 212 -22.01 7.42 10.63
C TYR A 212 -22.80 6.11 10.51
N LEU A 213 -23.41 5.86 9.35
CA LEU A 213 -24.13 4.63 9.06
C LEU A 213 -23.34 3.76 8.06
N PRO A 214 -22.80 2.61 8.51
CA PRO A 214 -22.03 1.72 7.65
C PRO A 214 -22.96 0.94 6.71
N HIS A 215 -22.47 0.63 5.52
CA HIS A 215 -23.18 -0.27 4.62
C HIS A 215 -22.19 -1.10 3.78
N SER A 216 -22.69 -1.84 2.81
CA SER A 216 -21.93 -2.73 1.96
C SER A 216 -21.27 -3.90 2.72
N GLY A 217 -20.34 -4.60 2.06
CA GLY A 217 -19.59 -5.72 2.66
C GLY A 217 -18.47 -5.24 3.59
N LEU A 218 -17.92 -6.15 4.41
CA LEU A 218 -16.92 -5.86 5.43
C LEU A 218 -15.74 -4.99 4.95
N SER A 219 -15.14 -5.32 3.80
CA SER A 219 -14.00 -4.57 3.25
C SER A 219 -14.34 -3.11 2.93
N ASN A 220 -15.60 -2.85 2.57
CA ASN A 220 -16.10 -1.51 2.30
C ASN A 220 -16.45 -0.78 3.61
N GLN A 221 -17.04 -1.47 4.59
CA GLN A 221 -17.24 -0.93 5.93
C GLN A 221 -15.91 -0.53 6.59
N ARG A 222 -14.82 -1.27 6.33
CA ARG A 222 -13.47 -0.90 6.80
C ARG A 222 -12.98 0.41 6.18
N ILE A 223 -13.27 0.66 4.90
CA ILE A 223 -12.97 1.94 4.24
C ILE A 223 -13.78 3.06 4.90
N GLU A 224 -15.06 2.81 5.20
CA GLU A 224 -15.91 3.76 5.92
C GLU A 224 -15.37 4.09 7.31
N LEU A 225 -14.95 3.07 8.07
CA LEU A 225 -14.29 3.26 9.36
C LEU A 225 -13.01 4.10 9.23
N ALA A 226 -12.16 3.82 8.23
CA ALA A 226 -10.95 4.59 7.98
C ALA A 226 -11.26 6.07 7.70
N ASN A 227 -12.26 6.34 6.85
CA ASN A 227 -12.73 7.68 6.54
C ASN A 227 -13.31 8.38 7.78
N ALA A 228 -14.08 7.65 8.60
CA ALA A 228 -14.70 8.18 9.81
C ALA A 228 -13.66 8.51 10.89
N LEU A 229 -12.63 7.68 11.07
CA LEU A 229 -11.50 7.94 11.98
C LEU A 229 -10.75 9.20 11.58
N LEU A 230 -10.44 9.34 10.29
CA LEU A 230 -9.75 10.51 9.77
C LEU A 230 -10.60 11.77 9.97
N LEU A 231 -11.88 11.72 9.61
CA LEU A 231 -12.79 12.87 9.77
C LEU A 231 -12.98 13.23 11.25
N ALA A 232 -13.16 12.25 12.14
CA ALA A 232 -13.28 12.49 13.58
C ALA A 232 -12.06 13.21 14.15
N ALA A 233 -10.85 12.76 13.78
CA ALA A 233 -9.60 13.39 14.18
C ALA A 233 -9.49 14.84 13.66
N LEU A 234 -9.79 15.08 12.38
CA LEU A 234 -9.79 16.41 11.76
C LEU A 234 -10.77 17.39 12.43
N LEU A 235 -11.91 16.87 12.89
CA LEU A 235 -12.96 17.66 13.55
C LEU A 235 -12.79 17.73 15.07
N LYS A 236 -11.82 17.02 15.65
CA LYS A 236 -11.64 16.85 17.10
C LYS A 236 -12.93 16.37 17.78
N ARG A 237 -13.59 15.38 17.18
CA ARG A 237 -14.84 14.77 17.67
C ARG A 237 -14.58 13.34 18.11
N THR A 238 -15.26 12.91 19.15
CA THR A 238 -15.29 11.51 19.56
C THR A 238 -16.07 10.70 18.53
N LEU A 239 -15.43 9.69 17.94
CA LEU A 239 -16.05 8.85 16.93
C LEU A 239 -16.92 7.77 17.57
N ILE A 240 -18.18 7.70 17.14
CA ILE A 240 -19.09 6.61 17.45
C ILE A 240 -18.92 5.53 16.38
N ILE A 241 -18.51 4.33 16.80
CA ILE A 241 -18.16 3.24 15.90
C ILE A 241 -19.21 2.12 16.04
N PRO A 242 -20.05 1.90 15.02
CA PRO A 242 -20.93 0.74 14.97
C PRO A 242 -20.14 -0.55 14.71
N PRO A 243 -20.69 -1.74 15.00
CA PRO A 243 -19.95 -2.98 14.86
C PRO A 243 -19.74 -3.36 13.39
N ALA A 244 -18.78 -4.24 13.13
CA ALA A 244 -18.54 -4.77 11.79
C ALA A 244 -19.62 -5.79 11.42
N PHE A 245 -20.35 -5.53 10.34
CA PHE A 245 -21.38 -6.44 9.85
C PHE A 245 -20.82 -7.46 8.86
N LEU A 246 -21.23 -8.71 9.06
CA LEU A 246 -20.83 -9.87 8.29
C LEU A 246 -22.05 -10.52 7.64
N GLY A 247 -21.80 -11.22 6.54
CA GLY A 247 -22.82 -11.97 5.80
C GLY A 247 -23.27 -11.25 4.53
N ASN A 248 -24.58 -11.18 4.32
CA ASN A 248 -25.11 -10.50 3.14
C ASN A 248 -24.73 -9.01 3.14
N VAL A 249 -24.46 -8.50 1.95
CA VAL A 249 -24.14 -7.10 1.72
C VAL A 249 -25.36 -6.24 2.02
N VAL A 250 -25.25 -5.33 2.99
CA VAL A 250 -26.26 -4.30 3.22
C VAL A 250 -26.14 -3.28 2.08
N GLY A 251 -27.10 -3.24 1.17
CA GLY A 251 -27.08 -2.28 0.07
C GLY A 251 -27.10 -0.82 0.56
N TRP A 252 -26.65 0.11 -0.28
CA TRP A 252 -26.90 1.52 0.01
C TRP A 252 -28.38 1.83 -0.12
N MET A 253 -28.90 2.64 0.81
CA MET A 253 -30.28 3.09 0.91
C MET A 253 -30.27 4.53 1.44
N PRO A 254 -31.34 5.31 1.21
CA PRO A 254 -31.52 6.59 1.90
C PRO A 254 -31.39 6.45 3.42
N MET A 255 -30.86 7.48 4.08
CA MET A 255 -30.44 7.42 5.48
C MET A 255 -31.51 6.86 6.43
N ASP A 256 -32.76 7.32 6.33
CA ASP A 256 -33.85 6.86 7.20
C ASP A 256 -34.13 5.36 7.03
N GLN A 257 -34.12 4.88 5.79
CA GLN A 257 -34.32 3.45 5.49
C GLN A 257 -33.14 2.61 5.97
N LEU A 258 -31.91 3.10 5.78
CA LEU A 258 -30.72 2.42 6.26
C LEU A 258 -30.69 2.35 7.80
N LEU A 259 -31.04 3.44 8.47
CA LEU A 259 -31.14 3.51 9.92
C LEU A 259 -32.21 2.54 10.45
N ASP A 260 -33.41 2.53 9.88
CA ASP A 260 -34.47 1.60 10.25
C ASP A 260 -34.05 0.14 10.06
N HIS A 261 -33.36 -0.14 8.95
CA HIS A 261 -32.86 -1.48 8.63
C HIS A 261 -31.78 -1.91 9.64
N LEU A 262 -30.74 -1.11 9.85
CA LEU A 262 -29.66 -1.44 10.78
C LEU A 262 -30.16 -1.52 12.23
N SER A 263 -31.10 -0.65 12.60
CA SER A 263 -31.80 -0.70 13.90
C SER A 263 -32.56 -2.02 14.07
N TRP A 264 -33.25 -2.49 13.02
CA TRP A 264 -33.92 -3.78 13.04
C TRP A 264 -32.96 -4.95 13.30
N LEU A 265 -31.80 -4.96 12.64
CA LEU A 265 -30.81 -6.04 12.72
C LEU A 265 -30.00 -6.04 14.03
N THR A 266 -29.74 -4.87 14.61
CA THR A 266 -28.83 -4.71 15.75
C THR A 266 -29.53 -4.53 17.10
N THR A 267 -30.82 -4.20 17.10
CA THR A 267 -31.58 -4.10 18.36
C THR A 267 -31.79 -5.51 18.94
N PRO A 268 -31.42 -5.76 20.22
CA PRO A 268 -31.62 -7.06 20.87
C PRO A 268 -33.09 -7.50 20.83
N LYS A 269 -33.33 -8.73 20.34
CA LYS A 269 -34.66 -9.36 20.21
C LYS A 269 -34.54 -10.87 20.36
N ASP A 270 -35.63 -11.50 20.77
CA ASP A 270 -35.77 -12.96 20.72
C ASP A 270 -36.18 -13.38 19.30
N PHE A 271 -35.18 -13.63 18.45
CA PHE A 271 -35.43 -14.03 17.08
C PHE A 271 -35.98 -15.45 16.97
N ASP A 272 -35.80 -16.32 17.96
CA ASP A 272 -36.39 -17.64 17.96
C ASP A 272 -37.92 -17.53 18.12
N LEU A 273 -38.39 -16.60 18.95
CA LEU A 273 -39.82 -16.30 19.07
C LEU A 273 -40.38 -15.56 17.83
N ILE A 274 -39.60 -14.67 17.23
CA ILE A 274 -40.04 -13.79 16.13
C ILE A 274 -40.03 -14.52 14.77
N CYS A 275 -39.08 -15.43 14.56
CA CYS A 275 -38.84 -16.09 13.27
C CYS A 275 -39.51 -17.46 13.16
N GLN A 276 -40.81 -17.48 13.45
CA GLN A 276 -41.66 -18.66 13.28
C GLN A 276 -42.01 -18.92 11.80
N PRO A 277 -42.34 -20.16 11.42
CA PRO A 277 -42.84 -20.47 10.08
C PRO A 277 -44.06 -19.60 9.72
N PRO A 278 -44.22 -19.20 8.44
CA PRO A 278 -45.35 -18.36 8.05
C PRO A 278 -46.67 -19.11 8.20
N THR A 279 -47.71 -18.41 8.65
CA THR A 279 -49.07 -18.93 8.78
C THR A 279 -49.78 -18.80 7.42
N PRO A 280 -50.29 -19.91 6.82
CA PRO A 280 -51.02 -19.84 5.57
C PRO A 280 -52.19 -18.85 5.63
N GLY A 281 -52.26 -17.93 4.68
CA GLY A 281 -53.32 -16.91 4.59
C GLY A 281 -53.04 -15.60 5.35
N ASP A 282 -51.97 -15.52 6.17
CA ASP A 282 -51.56 -14.29 6.85
C ASP A 282 -50.35 -13.66 6.15
N LEU A 283 -50.60 -12.62 5.34
CA LEU A 283 -49.56 -11.88 4.61
C LEU A 283 -48.45 -11.33 5.52
N HIS A 284 -48.78 -10.93 6.75
CA HIS A 284 -47.81 -10.37 7.69
C HIS A 284 -46.75 -11.42 8.08
N SER A 285 -47.17 -12.67 8.30
CA SER A 285 -46.24 -13.77 8.61
C SER A 285 -45.24 -14.06 7.48
N TYR A 286 -45.60 -13.85 6.21
CA TYR A 286 -44.68 -14.00 5.08
C TYR A 286 -43.68 -12.84 4.98
N VAL A 287 -44.10 -11.61 5.26
CA VAL A 287 -43.19 -10.45 5.34
C VAL A 287 -42.20 -10.65 6.49
N GLN A 288 -42.68 -11.14 7.64
CA GLN A 288 -41.85 -11.46 8.80
C GLN A 288 -40.80 -12.54 8.47
N ARG A 289 -41.18 -13.60 7.75
CA ARG A 289 -40.27 -14.65 7.28
C ARG A 289 -39.10 -14.08 6.47
N ASN A 290 -39.36 -13.13 5.56
CA ASN A 290 -38.30 -12.53 4.74
C ASN A 290 -37.28 -11.76 5.60
N LYS A 291 -37.77 -10.94 6.55
CA LYS A 291 -36.89 -10.23 7.51
C LYS A 291 -36.06 -11.19 8.38
N CYS A 292 -36.63 -12.35 8.71
CA CYS A 292 -35.95 -13.39 9.46
C CYS A 292 -34.88 -14.12 8.64
N ALA A 293 -35.12 -14.37 7.35
CA ALA A 293 -34.12 -14.96 6.46
C ALA A 293 -32.85 -14.09 6.37
N GLU A 294 -33.03 -12.76 6.31
CA GLU A 294 -31.94 -11.81 6.35
C GLU A 294 -31.18 -11.85 7.68
N TYR A 295 -31.89 -11.87 8.82
CA TYR A 295 -31.25 -12.04 10.13
C TYR A 295 -30.42 -13.33 10.23
N HIS A 296 -30.91 -14.45 9.70
CA HIS A 296 -30.14 -15.70 9.68
C HIS A 296 -28.84 -15.57 8.85
N GLN A 297 -28.80 -14.68 7.86
CA GLN A 297 -27.63 -14.40 7.03
C GLN A 297 -26.82 -13.17 7.52
N PHE A 298 -27.20 -12.57 8.64
CA PHE A 298 -26.53 -11.42 9.25
C PHE A 298 -25.74 -11.82 10.49
N ALA A 299 -24.52 -11.36 10.62
CA ALA A 299 -23.73 -11.48 11.84
C ALA A 299 -22.99 -10.18 12.13
N ALA A 300 -22.54 -9.99 13.36
CA ALA A 300 -21.73 -8.84 13.73
C ALA A 300 -20.58 -9.24 14.64
N ILE A 301 -19.47 -8.55 14.49
CA ILE A 301 -18.24 -8.72 15.27
C ILE A 301 -17.72 -7.35 15.73
N PRO A 302 -17.20 -7.22 16.96
CA PRO A 302 -16.53 -6.00 17.37
C PRO A 302 -15.27 -5.75 16.51
N TRP A 303 -15.07 -4.50 16.07
CA TRP A 303 -13.88 -4.14 15.30
C TRP A 303 -12.57 -4.43 16.04
N THR A 304 -12.57 -4.39 17.36
CA THR A 304 -11.41 -4.69 18.22
C THR A 304 -10.98 -6.16 18.15
N GLN A 305 -11.86 -7.08 17.71
CA GLN A 305 -11.46 -8.45 17.41
C GLN A 305 -10.75 -8.58 16.05
N LEU A 306 -10.89 -7.58 15.19
CA LEU A 306 -10.29 -7.56 13.85
C LEU A 306 -9.03 -6.68 13.79
N HIS A 307 -8.98 -5.59 14.56
CA HIS A 307 -7.96 -4.55 14.47
C HIS A 307 -7.46 -4.11 15.85
N ASP A 308 -6.24 -3.60 15.93
CA ASP A 308 -5.67 -3.01 17.14
C ASP A 308 -5.68 -1.48 17.04
N PHE A 309 -6.50 -0.83 17.86
CA PHE A 309 -6.71 0.62 17.82
C PHE A 309 -5.78 1.41 18.76
N SER A 310 -4.90 0.74 19.52
CA SER A 310 -4.05 1.37 20.54
C SER A 310 -3.22 2.55 19.99
N MET A 311 -2.69 2.42 18.77
CA MET A 311 -1.88 3.45 18.11
C MET A 311 -2.68 4.72 17.75
N LEU A 312 -4.02 4.64 17.67
CA LEU A 312 -4.89 5.78 17.33
C LEU A 312 -5.47 6.50 18.54
N GLU A 313 -5.41 5.93 19.74
CA GLU A 313 -5.96 6.54 20.96
C GLU A 313 -5.47 7.99 21.21
N PRO A 314 -4.20 8.36 20.93
CA PRO A 314 -3.74 9.74 21.09
C PRO A 314 -4.38 10.73 20.09
N TYR A 315 -4.89 10.25 18.96
CA TYR A 315 -5.34 11.08 17.84
C TYR A 315 -6.86 11.21 17.77
N VAL A 316 -7.59 10.19 18.19
CA VAL A 316 -9.06 10.16 18.13
C VAL A 316 -9.63 9.36 19.29
N LYS A 317 -10.58 9.96 20.01
CA LYS A 317 -11.37 9.24 21.01
C LYS A 317 -12.44 8.42 20.32
N MET A 318 -12.56 7.15 20.69
CA MET A 318 -13.42 6.18 20.04
C MET A 318 -14.43 5.61 21.04
N LYS A 319 -15.70 5.52 20.65
CA LYS A 319 -16.76 4.89 21.43
C LYS A 319 -17.46 3.84 20.57
N PHE A 320 -17.20 2.58 20.86
CA PHE A 320 -17.85 1.45 20.19
C PHE A 320 -19.28 1.28 20.73
N VAL A 321 -20.23 1.02 19.82
CA VAL A 321 -21.64 0.81 20.16
C VAL A 321 -22.15 -0.50 19.57
N ASP A 322 -23.07 -1.15 20.28
CA ASP A 322 -23.63 -2.45 19.89
C ASP A 322 -24.98 -2.31 19.18
N THR A 323 -25.57 -1.13 19.08
CA THR A 323 -26.85 -0.94 18.40
C THR A 323 -26.80 0.31 17.54
N VAL A 324 -27.21 0.17 16.28
CA VAL A 324 -27.37 1.28 15.36
C VAL A 324 -28.80 1.79 15.46
N SER A 325 -29.04 2.69 16.41
CA SER A 325 -30.35 3.31 16.63
C SER A 325 -30.14 4.76 17.01
N PHE A 326 -30.81 5.68 16.29
CA PHE A 326 -30.66 7.10 16.52
C PHE A 326 -31.18 7.51 17.90
N THR A 327 -32.34 6.99 18.32
CA THR A 327 -32.90 7.23 19.65
C THR A 327 -31.94 6.78 20.75
N LYS A 328 -31.44 5.54 20.69
CA LYS A 328 -30.48 5.03 21.68
C LYS A 328 -29.16 5.80 21.66
N LEU A 329 -28.73 6.26 20.50
CA LEU A 329 -27.53 7.08 20.34
C LEU A 329 -27.70 8.42 21.06
N GLN A 330 -28.80 9.11 20.82
CA GLN A 330 -29.11 10.38 21.48
C GLN A 330 -29.23 10.23 23.00
N GLU A 331 -29.95 9.21 23.47
CA GLU A 331 -30.06 8.86 24.89
C GLU A 331 -28.68 8.58 25.50
N GLY A 332 -27.88 7.72 24.87
CA GLY A 332 -26.56 7.31 25.35
C GLY A 332 -25.47 8.38 25.28
N LEU A 333 -25.72 9.48 24.56
CA LEU A 333 -24.84 10.65 24.50
C LEU A 333 -25.42 11.86 25.26
N ASN A 334 -26.67 11.77 25.74
CA ASN A 334 -27.43 12.87 26.30
C ASN A 334 -27.41 14.10 25.38
N VAL A 335 -27.82 13.88 24.12
CA VAL A 335 -27.94 14.91 23.08
C VAL A 335 -29.39 14.97 22.60
N GLN A 336 -29.87 16.17 22.30
CA GLN A 336 -31.23 16.44 21.83
C GLN A 336 -31.23 16.76 20.33
N ASP A 337 -32.40 16.80 19.69
CA ASP A 337 -32.52 17.10 18.25
C ASP A 337 -31.94 18.47 17.87
N ASN A 338 -32.13 19.49 18.73
CA ASN A 338 -31.62 20.84 18.48
C ASN A 338 -30.08 20.96 18.55
N ASP A 339 -29.41 19.94 19.08
CA ASP A 339 -27.96 19.85 19.23
C ASP A 339 -27.37 18.71 18.37
N THR A 340 -28.16 18.28 17.38
CA THR A 340 -27.80 17.26 16.41
C THR A 340 -27.89 17.83 14.99
N PHE A 341 -26.80 17.70 14.24
CA PHE A 341 -26.80 17.93 12.79
C PHE A 341 -26.80 16.58 12.06
N ILE A 342 -27.77 16.39 11.17
CA ILE A 342 -27.88 15.20 10.32
C ILE A 342 -27.53 15.56 8.88
N HIS A 343 -26.61 14.81 8.28
CA HIS A 343 -26.34 14.90 6.85
C HIS A 343 -26.99 13.74 6.10
N TYR A 344 -27.91 14.07 5.21
CA TYR A 344 -28.59 13.12 4.34
C TYR A 344 -27.85 12.99 3.01
N ASP A 345 -27.47 11.76 2.65
CA ASP A 345 -26.92 11.45 1.33
C ASP A 345 -28.06 11.19 0.35
N ASP A 346 -28.09 11.92 -0.78
CA ASP A 346 -29.06 11.69 -1.85
C ASP A 346 -28.66 10.49 -2.74
N HIS A 347 -27.37 10.14 -2.77
CA HIS A 347 -26.78 9.10 -3.60
C HIS A 347 -25.62 8.39 -2.89
N LEU A 348 -25.25 7.19 -3.34
CA LEU A 348 -24.11 6.40 -2.81
C LEU A 348 -22.79 7.19 -2.71
N TYR A 349 -22.55 8.09 -3.66
CA TYR A 349 -21.36 8.91 -3.75
C TYR A 349 -21.72 10.39 -3.68
N ASP A 350 -22.59 10.78 -2.75
CA ASP A 350 -23.18 12.12 -2.75
C ASP A 350 -22.14 13.26 -2.65
N TRP A 351 -21.23 13.23 -1.66
CA TRP A 351 -20.27 14.31 -1.43
C TRP A 351 -18.83 13.84 -1.36
N ARG A 352 -17.83 14.57 -1.84
CA ARG A 352 -16.39 14.26 -1.64
C ARG A 352 -15.72 15.37 -0.85
N LEU A 353 -14.78 15.02 0.02
CA LEU A 353 -14.03 16.00 0.80
C LEU A 353 -12.69 16.34 0.12
N TYR A 354 -12.45 17.62 -0.09
CA TYR A 354 -11.21 18.17 -0.64
C TYR A 354 -10.57 19.09 0.38
N GLU A 355 -9.33 18.77 0.75
CA GLU A 355 -8.55 19.63 1.64
C GLU A 355 -7.96 20.85 0.92
N ASP A 356 -7.55 20.69 -0.34
CA ASP A 356 -7.11 21.81 -1.17
C ASP A 356 -8.32 22.62 -1.64
N ILE A 357 -8.42 23.85 -1.15
CA ILE A 357 -9.52 24.78 -1.46
C ILE A 357 -9.41 25.29 -2.90
N GLU A 358 -8.20 25.48 -3.42
CA GLU A 358 -7.99 25.93 -4.79
C GLU A 358 -8.44 24.84 -5.77
N GLU A 359 -8.06 23.58 -5.49
CA GLU A 359 -8.53 22.43 -6.26
C GLU A 359 -10.06 22.30 -6.20
N ALA A 360 -10.64 22.39 -5.00
CA ALA A 360 -12.09 22.33 -4.80
C ALA A 360 -12.83 23.42 -5.62
N ASN A 361 -12.37 24.67 -5.56
CA ASN A 361 -12.95 25.79 -6.31
C ASN A 361 -12.79 25.63 -7.82
N ALA A 362 -11.63 25.15 -8.28
CA ALA A 362 -11.38 24.88 -9.69
C ALA A 362 -12.35 23.83 -10.25
N ILE A 363 -12.63 22.77 -9.48
CA ILE A 363 -13.59 21.74 -9.88
C ILE A 363 -15.01 22.32 -9.94
N LEU A 364 -15.44 23.08 -8.93
CA LEU A 364 -16.77 23.70 -8.90
C LEU A 364 -16.98 24.66 -10.08
N ASN A 365 -15.97 25.48 -10.42
CA ASN A 365 -16.05 26.44 -11.52
C ASN A 365 -16.15 25.77 -12.90
N ASN A 366 -15.60 24.56 -13.05
CA ASN A 366 -15.66 23.80 -14.30
C ASN A 366 -17.01 23.10 -14.54
N GLY A 367 -17.97 23.20 -13.61
CA GLY A 367 -19.34 22.70 -13.78
C GLY A 367 -19.46 21.18 -13.96
N SER A 368 -18.43 20.42 -13.62
CA SER A 368 -18.44 18.97 -13.73
C SER A 368 -18.97 18.35 -12.43
N ASN A 369 -20.04 17.56 -12.53
CA ASN A 369 -20.27 16.49 -11.55
C ASN A 369 -19.01 15.61 -11.60
N PHE A 370 -18.21 15.64 -10.55
CA PHE A 370 -16.85 15.11 -10.58
C PHE A 370 -16.89 13.61 -10.89
N VAL A 371 -16.21 13.20 -11.96
CA VAL A 371 -15.97 11.80 -12.28
C VAL A 371 -14.59 11.44 -11.74
N ASP A 372 -14.51 10.47 -10.84
CA ASP A 372 -13.24 9.81 -10.51
C ASP A 372 -12.68 9.21 -11.80
N SER A 373 -11.62 9.85 -12.34
CA SER A 373 -11.01 9.52 -13.63
C SER A 373 -10.52 8.08 -13.72
N PHE A 374 -10.40 7.37 -12.60
CA PHE A 374 -9.96 5.98 -12.54
C PHE A 374 -11.10 4.96 -12.41
N THR A 375 -12.33 5.39 -12.04
CA THR A 375 -13.43 4.45 -11.73
C THR A 375 -14.80 4.83 -12.28
N ASP A 376 -14.90 5.91 -13.06
CA ASP A 376 -16.17 6.48 -13.57
C ASP A 376 -17.19 6.83 -12.46
N ARG A 377 -16.74 6.96 -11.20
CA ARG A 377 -17.62 7.28 -10.07
C ARG A 377 -17.95 8.77 -10.05
N LYS A 378 -19.24 9.09 -10.01
CA LYS A 378 -19.72 10.48 -9.96
C LYS A 378 -19.97 10.92 -8.53
N PHE A 379 -19.30 11.98 -8.11
CA PHE A 379 -19.58 12.70 -6.88
C PHE A 379 -20.35 14.00 -7.19
N TYR A 380 -21.38 14.28 -6.41
CA TYR A 380 -22.35 15.34 -6.71
C TYR A 380 -22.11 16.63 -5.91
N LYS A 381 -21.48 16.52 -4.73
CA LYS A 381 -21.18 17.62 -3.83
C LYS A 381 -19.69 17.63 -3.48
N ILE A 382 -19.14 18.81 -3.24
CA ILE A 382 -17.77 18.99 -2.76
C ILE A 382 -17.83 19.69 -1.42
N PHE A 383 -17.18 19.12 -0.42
CA PHE A 383 -17.00 19.73 0.89
C PHE A 383 -15.53 19.97 1.19
N THR A 384 -15.25 21.01 1.96
CA THR A 384 -13.94 21.25 2.57
C THR A 384 -13.98 20.86 4.04
N PRO A 385 -12.82 20.66 4.72
CA PRO A 385 -12.80 20.44 6.16
C PRO A 385 -13.57 21.53 6.93
N MET A 386 -13.48 22.79 6.47
CA MET A 386 -14.16 23.93 7.09
C MET A 386 -15.68 23.77 7.15
N HIS A 387 -16.31 23.16 6.13
CA HIS A 387 -17.75 22.92 6.11
C HIS A 387 -18.23 22.17 7.36
N TRP A 388 -17.45 21.17 7.78
CA TRP A 388 -17.77 20.33 8.93
C TRP A 388 -17.25 20.91 10.24
N GLN A 389 -16.10 21.60 10.22
CA GLN A 389 -15.52 22.23 11.42
C GLN A 389 -16.38 23.37 11.97
N GLN A 390 -17.13 24.06 11.11
CA GLN A 390 -18.04 25.14 11.51
C GLN A 390 -19.30 24.64 12.26
N ARG A 391 -19.55 23.33 12.28
CA ARG A 391 -20.69 22.74 12.97
C ARG A 391 -20.54 22.85 14.49
N THR A 392 -21.47 23.57 15.11
CA THR A 392 -21.47 23.86 16.54
C THR A 392 -22.13 22.74 17.34
N GLU A 393 -23.04 22.00 16.71
CA GLU A 393 -23.83 20.89 17.23
C GLU A 393 -22.94 19.81 17.86
N ARG A 394 -23.34 19.30 19.03
CA ARG A 394 -22.62 18.24 19.73
C ARG A 394 -22.62 16.95 18.94
N LEU A 395 -23.71 16.54 18.31
CA LEU A 395 -23.73 15.35 17.46
C LEU A 395 -23.73 15.73 15.98
N LEU A 396 -22.71 15.28 15.26
CA LEU A 396 -22.69 15.24 13.80
C LEU A 396 -22.99 13.81 13.35
N HIS A 397 -24.16 13.58 12.76
CA HIS A 397 -24.57 12.26 12.28
C HIS A 397 -24.62 12.23 10.76
N LEU A 398 -23.72 11.46 10.17
CA LEU A 398 -23.62 11.29 8.72
C LEU A 398 -24.35 10.02 8.29
N GLY A 399 -24.83 9.97 7.05
CA GLY A 399 -25.21 8.73 6.40
C GLY A 399 -23.99 7.85 6.07
N GLY A 400 -23.86 7.46 4.81
CA GLY A 400 -22.75 6.62 4.34
C GLY A 400 -21.48 7.44 4.11
N ILE A 401 -20.36 7.03 4.70
CA ILE A 401 -19.04 7.65 4.46
C ILE A 401 -18.19 6.81 3.49
N PHE A 402 -18.89 6.12 2.59
CA PHE A 402 -18.37 5.10 1.70
C PHE A 402 -17.55 5.66 0.53
N GLY A 403 -16.43 5.00 0.23
CA GLY A 403 -15.60 5.25 -0.96
C GLY A 403 -14.12 5.45 -0.63
N SER A 404 -13.26 4.73 -1.34
CA SER A 404 -11.80 4.80 -1.15
C SER A 404 -11.19 6.14 -1.51
N THR A 405 -11.89 6.93 -2.33
CA THR A 405 -11.47 8.27 -2.76
C THR A 405 -12.22 9.37 -2.01
N ARG A 406 -13.01 9.04 -0.97
CA ARG A 406 -13.88 10.01 -0.29
C ARG A 406 -13.13 11.20 0.29
N MET A 407 -11.96 10.94 0.85
CA MET A 407 -11.11 11.92 1.51
C MET A 407 -9.91 12.24 0.61
N ASN A 408 -9.85 13.45 0.05
CA ASN A 408 -8.70 13.94 -0.69
C ASN A 408 -7.86 14.85 0.22
N MET A 409 -6.87 14.25 0.89
CA MET A 409 -5.96 14.95 1.81
C MET A 409 -4.69 15.35 1.07
N VAL A 410 -4.20 16.56 1.33
CA VAL A 410 -2.97 17.08 0.71
C VAL A 410 -1.94 17.51 1.74
N LYS A 411 -2.37 17.81 2.97
CA LYS A 411 -1.44 18.21 4.03
C LYS A 411 -0.65 17.01 4.55
N PRO A 412 0.68 17.14 4.72
CA PRO A 412 1.53 16.03 5.18
C PRO A 412 1.02 15.36 6.45
N GLU A 413 0.60 16.13 7.46
CA GLU A 413 0.12 15.61 8.74
C GLU A 413 -1.15 14.77 8.61
N HIS A 414 -2.03 15.08 7.66
CA HIS A 414 -3.25 14.31 7.41
C HIS A 414 -3.00 13.08 6.56
N ILE A 415 -2.03 13.16 5.64
CA ILE A 415 -1.55 11.99 4.89
C ILE A 415 -0.88 10.99 5.84
N ASP A 416 -0.05 11.47 6.77
CA ASP A 416 0.60 10.65 7.79
C ASP A 416 -0.44 9.99 8.71
N LEU A 417 -1.46 10.73 9.14
CA LEU A 417 -2.58 10.17 9.90
C LEU A 417 -3.37 9.14 9.10
N GLN A 418 -3.61 9.37 7.80
CA GLN A 418 -4.28 8.41 6.93
C GLN A 418 -3.47 7.10 6.79
N GLN A 419 -2.13 7.20 6.71
CA GLN A 419 -1.25 6.04 6.72
C GLN A 419 -1.27 5.30 8.06
N LEU A 420 -1.26 6.03 9.19
CA LEU A 420 -1.40 5.45 10.52
C LEU A 420 -2.72 4.70 10.68
N ILE A 421 -3.84 5.31 10.27
CA ILE A 421 -5.16 4.68 10.26
C ILE A 421 -5.15 3.42 9.40
N SER A 422 -4.59 3.49 8.19
CA SER A 422 -4.49 2.33 7.30
C SER A 422 -3.75 1.17 7.98
N SER A 423 -2.63 1.47 8.66
CA SER A 423 -1.83 0.47 9.38
C SER A 423 -2.53 -0.10 10.62
N THR A 424 -3.32 0.72 11.31
CA THR A 424 -4.15 0.32 12.46
C THR A 424 -5.23 -0.67 12.04
N LEU A 425 -5.77 -0.50 10.83
CA LEU A 425 -6.80 -1.35 10.24
C LEU A 425 -6.24 -2.56 9.47
N HIS A 426 -5.00 -2.96 9.74
CA HIS A 426 -4.52 -4.30 9.40
C HIS A 426 -5.20 -5.34 10.30
N TYR A 427 -5.47 -6.54 9.76
CA TYR A 427 -6.09 -7.59 10.57
C TYR A 427 -5.11 -8.16 11.61
N ARG A 428 -5.62 -8.40 12.82
CA ARG A 428 -4.86 -8.97 13.93
C ARG A 428 -4.47 -10.42 13.66
N LEU A 429 -3.18 -10.72 13.81
CA LEU A 429 -2.65 -12.09 13.68
C LEU A 429 -2.64 -12.86 15.03
N ASP A 430 -2.91 -12.19 16.14
CA ASP A 430 -2.96 -12.74 17.51
C ASP A 430 -4.38 -13.12 17.96
N THR A 431 -5.25 -13.45 17.01
CA THR A 431 -6.66 -13.81 17.23
C THR A 431 -6.93 -15.20 16.66
N PRO A 432 -8.06 -15.87 16.96
CA PRO A 432 -8.38 -17.15 16.31
C PRO A 432 -8.44 -17.07 14.78
N LEU A 433 -8.80 -15.91 14.22
CA LEU A 433 -8.70 -15.62 12.79
C LEU A 433 -7.23 -15.63 12.33
N GLY A 434 -6.35 -14.96 13.07
CA GLY A 434 -4.90 -14.96 12.83
C GLY A 434 -4.26 -16.34 12.98
N GLU A 435 -4.63 -17.12 14.02
CA GLU A 435 -4.20 -18.51 14.23
C GLU A 435 -4.55 -19.39 13.02
N THR A 436 -5.78 -19.26 12.52
CA THR A 436 -6.25 -19.96 11.32
C THR A 436 -5.38 -19.61 10.10
N VAL A 437 -5.17 -18.32 9.84
CA VAL A 437 -4.35 -17.85 8.72
C VAL A 437 -2.91 -18.34 8.85
N ALA A 438 -2.31 -18.25 10.03
CA ALA A 438 -0.95 -18.71 10.29
C ALA A 438 -0.81 -20.22 10.06
N GLY A 439 -1.79 -21.02 10.49
CA GLY A 439 -1.83 -22.47 10.23
C GLY A 439 -1.86 -22.81 8.75
N ILE A 440 -2.70 -22.11 7.98
CA ILE A 440 -2.79 -22.30 6.51
C ILE A 440 -1.51 -21.85 5.81
N VAL A 441 -0.98 -20.68 6.17
CA VAL A 441 0.27 -20.17 5.60
C VAL A 441 1.43 -21.13 5.89
N GLN A 442 1.50 -21.70 7.11
CA GLN A 442 2.49 -22.71 7.45
C GLN A 442 2.29 -23.99 6.62
N HIS A 443 1.05 -24.42 6.40
CA HIS A 443 0.73 -25.57 5.55
C HIS A 443 1.16 -25.35 4.08
N LEU A 444 1.09 -24.11 3.59
CA LEU A 444 1.58 -23.72 2.25
C LEU A 444 3.12 -23.62 2.18
N GLY A 445 3.84 -23.86 3.28
CA GLY A 445 5.30 -23.81 3.38
C GLY A 445 5.85 -22.53 3.99
N GLY A 446 5.01 -21.70 4.60
CA GLY A 446 5.39 -20.51 5.34
C GLY A 446 5.18 -19.18 4.60
N LYS A 447 5.56 -18.09 5.27
CA LYS A 447 5.43 -16.75 4.72
C LYS A 447 6.39 -16.56 3.54
N ALA A 448 5.93 -15.88 2.50
CA ALA A 448 6.71 -15.55 1.30
C ALA A 448 7.27 -16.77 0.54
N SER A 449 6.72 -17.97 0.73
CA SER A 449 7.22 -19.19 0.09
C SER A 449 6.27 -19.79 -0.96
N PHE A 450 5.24 -19.05 -1.35
CA PHE A 450 4.29 -19.39 -2.42
C PHE A 450 3.89 -18.13 -3.21
N ASN A 451 3.34 -18.31 -4.41
CA ASN A 451 2.70 -17.23 -5.18
C ASN A 451 1.20 -17.22 -4.91
N ALA A 452 0.54 -16.06 -5.03
CA ALA A 452 -0.91 -15.98 -4.90
C ALA A 452 -1.60 -15.26 -6.06
N VAL A 453 -2.83 -15.66 -6.32
CA VAL A 453 -3.75 -14.97 -7.22
C VAL A 453 -5.03 -14.68 -6.47
N HIS A 454 -5.48 -13.43 -6.50
CA HIS A 454 -6.82 -13.07 -6.06
C HIS A 454 -7.74 -12.86 -7.27
N PHE A 455 -8.61 -13.84 -7.52
CA PHE A 455 -9.49 -13.88 -8.68
C PHE A 455 -10.96 -13.71 -8.29
N ARG A 456 -11.53 -12.56 -8.64
CA ARG A 456 -12.91 -12.21 -8.31
C ARG A 456 -13.82 -12.36 -9.54
N LEU A 457 -14.93 -13.10 -9.37
CA LEU A 457 -15.80 -13.50 -10.46
C LEU A 457 -17.29 -13.25 -10.23
N ARG A 458 -17.78 -13.15 -8.98
CA ARG A 458 -19.24 -13.20 -8.75
C ARG A 458 -20.00 -11.95 -9.17
N ASP A 459 -19.47 -10.76 -8.91
CA ASP A 459 -20.24 -9.55 -9.15
C ASP A 459 -20.32 -9.25 -10.66
N VAL A 460 -21.46 -8.73 -11.10
CA VAL A 460 -21.77 -8.48 -12.52
C VAL A 460 -20.64 -7.73 -13.27
N PRO A 461 -20.02 -6.67 -12.70
CA PRO A 461 -18.92 -5.99 -13.37
C PRO A 461 -17.70 -6.89 -13.59
N PHE A 462 -17.37 -7.77 -12.64
CA PHE A 462 -16.19 -8.65 -12.74
C PHE A 462 -16.42 -9.82 -13.70
N ARG A 463 -17.65 -10.32 -13.84
CA ARG A 463 -17.99 -11.33 -14.86
C ARG A 463 -17.68 -10.86 -16.27
N LYS A 464 -17.90 -9.57 -16.55
CA LYS A 464 -17.65 -8.97 -17.87
C LYS A 464 -16.16 -9.04 -18.26
N TYR A 465 -15.27 -8.83 -17.30
CA TYR A 465 -13.82 -8.79 -17.50
C TYR A 465 -13.11 -10.08 -17.08
N ALA A 466 -13.86 -11.12 -16.70
CA ALA A 466 -13.31 -12.36 -16.16
C ALA A 466 -12.32 -13.05 -17.11
N ILE A 467 -12.57 -12.99 -18.42
CA ILE A 467 -11.69 -13.60 -19.44
C ILE A 467 -10.38 -12.82 -19.55
N GLU A 468 -10.46 -11.49 -19.65
CA GLU A 468 -9.28 -10.62 -19.74
C GLU A 468 -8.39 -10.77 -18.49
N ASN A 469 -9.00 -10.75 -17.30
CA ASN A 469 -8.29 -10.93 -16.04
C ASN A 469 -7.63 -12.32 -15.94
N LEU A 470 -8.34 -13.39 -16.34
CA LEU A 470 -7.79 -14.75 -16.32
C LEU A 470 -6.58 -14.87 -17.23
N HIS A 471 -6.69 -14.43 -18.48
CA HIS A 471 -5.56 -14.47 -19.42
C HIS A 471 -4.36 -13.65 -18.94
N GLN A 472 -4.62 -12.50 -18.31
CA GLN A 472 -3.55 -11.71 -17.71
C GLN A 472 -2.86 -12.48 -16.57
N PHE A 473 -3.62 -13.16 -15.72
CA PHE A 473 -3.07 -13.99 -14.66
C PHE A 473 -2.28 -15.18 -15.19
N GLU A 474 -2.80 -15.89 -16.20
CA GLU A 474 -2.12 -17.02 -16.84
C GLU A 474 -0.78 -16.57 -17.43
N ARG A 475 -0.75 -15.43 -18.13
CA ARG A 475 0.49 -14.88 -18.70
C ARG A 475 1.48 -14.49 -17.62
N ASN A 476 1.04 -13.75 -16.62
CA ASN A 476 1.89 -13.29 -15.53
C ASN A 476 2.45 -14.48 -14.73
N MET A 477 1.64 -15.52 -14.53
CA MET A 477 2.06 -16.74 -13.88
C MET A 477 3.02 -17.55 -14.77
N SER A 478 2.75 -17.67 -16.07
CA SER A 478 3.67 -18.34 -17.01
C SER A 478 5.04 -17.68 -17.06
N ILE A 479 5.11 -16.35 -16.99
CA ILE A 479 6.38 -15.62 -16.88
C ILE A 479 7.06 -15.91 -15.53
N ALA A 480 6.28 -15.94 -14.44
CA ALA A 480 6.82 -16.22 -13.11
C ALA A 480 7.37 -17.65 -13.00
N THR A 481 6.68 -18.64 -13.56
CA THR A 481 7.04 -20.07 -13.46
C THR A 481 7.95 -20.56 -14.60
N GLY A 482 8.07 -19.80 -15.69
CA GLY A 482 8.77 -20.22 -16.90
C GLY A 482 8.02 -21.26 -17.74
N THR A 483 6.70 -21.35 -17.58
CA THR A 483 5.85 -22.22 -18.43
C THR A 483 5.53 -21.54 -19.77
N PRO A 484 5.15 -22.31 -20.81
CA PRO A 484 4.71 -21.74 -22.08
C PRO A 484 3.62 -20.67 -21.89
N VAL A 485 3.82 -19.51 -22.53
CA VAL A 485 2.88 -18.39 -22.43
C VAL A 485 1.72 -18.62 -23.41
N PRO A 486 0.45 -18.59 -22.97
CA PRO A 486 -0.69 -18.70 -23.87
C PRO A 486 -0.68 -17.59 -24.94
N PRO A 487 -1.05 -17.88 -26.20
CA PRO A 487 -1.10 -16.86 -27.26
C PRO A 487 -2.09 -15.75 -26.89
N LEU A 488 -1.82 -14.51 -27.32
CA LEU A 488 -2.76 -13.41 -27.09
C LEU A 488 -4.08 -13.72 -27.80
N PRO A 489 -5.22 -13.46 -27.15
CA PRO A 489 -6.49 -13.57 -27.85
C PRO A 489 -6.60 -12.52 -28.98
N PRO A 490 -7.19 -12.89 -30.14
CA PRO A 490 -7.34 -11.97 -31.26
C PRO A 490 -8.27 -10.81 -30.91
N TYR A 491 -7.79 -9.59 -31.07
CA TYR A 491 -8.58 -8.35 -30.91
C TYR A 491 -9.18 -7.92 -32.25
N ASN A 492 -10.39 -7.35 -32.25
CA ASN A 492 -10.91 -6.61 -33.41
C ASN A 492 -10.32 -5.19 -33.45
N GLU A 493 -10.66 -4.46 -34.51
CA GLU A 493 -10.28 -3.05 -34.73
C GLU A 493 -10.68 -2.09 -33.60
N PHE A 494 -11.58 -2.51 -32.70
CA PHE A 494 -12.03 -1.75 -31.53
C PHE A 494 -11.38 -2.21 -30.22
N GLY A 495 -10.39 -3.10 -30.26
CA GLY A 495 -9.72 -3.63 -29.07
C GLY A 495 -10.58 -4.61 -28.26
N VAL A 496 -11.64 -5.17 -28.86
CA VAL A 496 -12.52 -6.17 -28.23
C VAL A 496 -12.12 -7.56 -28.69
N LEU A 497 -12.05 -8.50 -27.73
CA LEU A 497 -11.76 -9.91 -27.98
C LEU A 497 -12.75 -10.52 -28.98
N THR A 498 -12.24 -11.10 -30.07
CA THR A 498 -13.05 -11.68 -31.17
C THR A 498 -13.29 -13.18 -31.02
N SER A 499 -12.39 -13.88 -30.33
CA SER A 499 -12.50 -15.28 -29.95
C SER A 499 -11.43 -15.60 -28.91
N ILE A 500 -11.63 -16.63 -28.09
CA ILE A 500 -10.60 -17.15 -27.20
C ILE A 500 -9.75 -18.11 -28.04
N PRO A 501 -8.44 -17.90 -28.21
CA PRO A 501 -7.59 -18.86 -28.89
C PRO A 501 -7.59 -20.13 -28.07
N LYS A 502 -7.62 -21.29 -28.75
CA LYS A 502 -7.45 -22.56 -28.05
C LYS A 502 -6.13 -22.48 -27.24
N PRO A 503 -6.14 -22.89 -25.96
CA PRO A 503 -4.91 -22.96 -25.19
C PRO A 503 -3.87 -23.79 -25.94
N PRO A 504 -2.56 -23.57 -25.71
CA PRO A 504 -1.57 -24.53 -26.15
C PRO A 504 -1.96 -25.95 -25.69
N PRO A 505 -1.48 -27.01 -26.36
CA PRO A 505 -1.66 -28.35 -25.82
C PRO A 505 -1.07 -28.39 -24.40
N PRO A 506 -1.78 -29.02 -23.43
CA PRO A 506 -1.25 -29.16 -22.08
C PRO A 506 0.13 -29.82 -22.12
N PRO A 507 1.03 -29.50 -21.17
CA PRO A 507 2.35 -30.13 -21.12
C PRO A 507 2.22 -31.67 -21.19
N GLU A 508 3.14 -32.35 -21.89
CA GLU A 508 3.13 -33.82 -22.08
C GLU A 508 3.08 -34.61 -20.76
N GLN A 509 3.39 -33.98 -19.63
CA GLN A 509 3.26 -34.50 -18.26
C GLN A 509 2.37 -33.57 -17.43
N THR A 510 1.06 -33.59 -17.67
CA THR A 510 0.08 -32.98 -16.77
C THR A 510 -0.01 -33.82 -15.49
N ILE A 511 0.55 -33.28 -14.40
CA ILE A 511 0.40 -33.89 -13.09
C ILE A 511 -0.99 -33.52 -12.57
N HIS A 512 -1.97 -34.40 -12.79
CA HIS A 512 -3.25 -34.27 -12.11
C HIS A 512 -3.06 -34.64 -10.64
N LEU A 513 -2.77 -33.66 -9.80
CA LEU A 513 -2.90 -33.79 -8.36
C LEU A 513 -4.39 -33.91 -8.03
N ILE A 514 -4.92 -35.13 -8.08
CA ILE A 514 -6.17 -35.45 -7.39
C ILE A 514 -5.78 -35.43 -5.91
N PRO A 515 -6.24 -34.46 -5.10
CA PRO A 515 -5.95 -34.48 -3.68
C PRO A 515 -6.50 -35.79 -3.12
N GLN A 516 -5.63 -36.69 -2.69
CA GLN A 516 -6.11 -37.88 -2.00
C GLN A 516 -6.84 -37.38 -0.74
N TYR A 517 -8.04 -37.86 -0.49
CA TYR A 517 -8.85 -37.44 0.65
C TYR A 517 -8.30 -37.95 1.99
N ASN A 518 -7.03 -37.75 2.34
CA ASN A 518 -6.54 -37.97 3.72
C ASN A 518 -5.09 -37.52 3.98
N LEU A 519 -4.82 -36.25 4.33
CA LEU A 519 -3.44 -35.77 4.41
C LEU A 519 -3.20 -34.81 5.57
N SER A 520 -2.81 -35.39 6.70
CA SER A 520 -2.12 -34.72 7.80
C SER A 520 -0.71 -34.22 7.43
N LEU A 521 -0.27 -34.40 6.18
CA LEU A 521 0.93 -33.84 5.54
C LEU A 521 0.61 -33.51 4.09
N PRO A 522 0.97 -32.35 3.51
CA PRO A 522 0.63 -32.03 2.14
C PRO A 522 1.17 -33.10 1.16
N PRO A 523 0.31 -33.81 0.40
CA PRO A 523 0.69 -34.93 -0.48
C PRO A 523 1.63 -34.48 -1.58
N TRP A 524 1.55 -33.20 -1.91
CA TRP A 524 2.30 -32.56 -2.97
C TRP A 524 3.68 -32.11 -2.53
N SER A 525 4.08 -32.22 -1.25
CA SER A 525 5.43 -31.80 -0.82
C SER A 525 6.58 -32.53 -1.54
N ASN A 526 6.31 -33.72 -2.10
CA ASN A 526 7.27 -34.47 -2.93
C ASN A 526 7.25 -34.06 -4.42
N VAL A 527 6.31 -33.20 -4.83
CA VAL A 527 6.03 -32.85 -6.23
C VAL A 527 6.08 -31.34 -6.49
N CYS A 528 5.61 -30.54 -5.54
CA CYS A 528 5.52 -29.10 -5.59
C CYS A 528 6.62 -28.48 -4.74
N GLU A 529 7.14 -27.36 -5.22
CA GLU A 529 8.30 -26.69 -4.66
C GLU A 529 7.89 -25.31 -4.16
N ASN A 530 8.31 -24.99 -2.95
CA ASN A 530 8.17 -23.63 -2.42
C ASN A 530 9.10 -22.67 -3.17
N VAL A 531 8.66 -21.42 -3.33
CA VAL A 531 9.53 -20.36 -3.84
C VAL A 531 10.41 -19.82 -2.72
N SER A 532 11.54 -19.22 -3.09
CA SER A 532 12.45 -18.63 -2.11
C SER A 532 11.76 -17.46 -1.36
N PRO A 533 11.77 -17.46 -0.01
CA PRO A 533 11.25 -16.35 0.78
C PRO A 533 12.14 -15.10 0.76
N ASP A 534 13.39 -15.24 0.28
CA ASP A 534 14.33 -14.13 0.12
C ASP A 534 13.89 -13.22 -1.03
N LEU A 535 13.54 -11.97 -0.69
CA LEU A 535 13.07 -11.00 -1.69
C LEU A 535 14.14 -10.58 -2.70
N SER A 536 15.43 -10.84 -2.43
CA SER A 536 16.55 -10.55 -3.33
C SER A 536 16.68 -11.55 -4.49
N VAL A 537 16.12 -12.74 -4.35
CA VAL A 537 16.12 -13.77 -5.39
C VAL A 537 15.08 -13.43 -6.45
N SER A 538 15.47 -13.59 -7.72
CA SER A 538 14.58 -13.36 -8.86
C SER A 538 13.35 -14.27 -8.80
N MET A 539 12.20 -13.71 -9.14
CA MET A 539 10.92 -14.40 -9.25
C MET A 539 10.54 -14.72 -10.69
N GLU A 540 11.51 -14.68 -11.60
CA GLU A 540 11.35 -15.12 -12.99
C GLU A 540 11.81 -16.56 -13.13
N ASN A 541 10.99 -17.39 -13.76
CA ASN A 541 11.25 -18.81 -14.00
C ASN A 541 11.48 -19.65 -12.72
N VAL A 542 10.64 -19.48 -11.69
CA VAL A 542 10.71 -20.26 -10.44
C VAL A 542 10.33 -21.74 -10.61
N GLY A 543 9.97 -22.17 -11.82
CA GLY A 543 9.59 -23.53 -12.15
C GLY A 543 8.07 -23.75 -12.15
N SER A 544 7.61 -24.67 -13.01
CA SER A 544 6.19 -25.04 -13.16
C SER A 544 5.57 -25.74 -11.94
N ARG A 545 6.42 -26.15 -11.00
CA ARG A 545 6.05 -26.83 -9.74
C ARG A 545 5.96 -25.87 -8.56
N ALA A 546 6.14 -24.57 -8.78
CA ALA A 546 6.01 -23.58 -7.73
C ALA A 546 4.60 -23.61 -7.10
N VAL A 547 4.53 -23.59 -5.77
CA VAL A 547 3.25 -23.53 -5.05
C VAL A 547 2.52 -22.23 -5.38
N VAL A 548 1.26 -22.36 -5.80
CA VAL A 548 0.35 -21.24 -6.07
C VAL A 548 -0.89 -21.36 -5.19
N TYR A 549 -1.33 -20.27 -4.59
CA TYR A 549 -2.59 -20.18 -3.85
C TYR A 549 -3.58 -19.27 -4.58
N ILE A 550 -4.78 -19.75 -4.90
CA ILE A 550 -5.86 -18.92 -5.44
C ILE A 550 -6.86 -18.59 -4.36
N ALA A 551 -6.99 -17.30 -4.05
CA ALA A 551 -8.11 -16.74 -3.32
C ALA A 551 -9.22 -16.32 -4.28
N THR A 552 -10.43 -16.86 -4.12
CA THR A 552 -11.52 -16.64 -5.07
C THR A 552 -12.90 -16.80 -4.47
N ASP A 553 -13.87 -16.05 -5.02
CA ASP A 553 -15.29 -16.19 -4.70
C ASP A 553 -15.99 -17.26 -5.58
N HIS A 554 -15.26 -17.97 -6.43
CA HIS A 554 -15.81 -19.06 -7.25
C HIS A 554 -16.00 -20.34 -6.42
N ARG A 555 -17.22 -20.89 -6.41
CA ARG A 555 -17.54 -22.09 -5.59
C ARG A 555 -17.05 -23.40 -6.18
N ASP A 556 -17.05 -23.50 -7.51
CA ASP A 556 -16.75 -24.74 -8.21
C ASP A 556 -15.57 -24.51 -9.18
N ILE A 557 -14.39 -24.33 -8.60
CA ILE A 557 -13.16 -23.96 -9.31
C ILE A 557 -12.61 -25.07 -10.23
N ARG A 558 -12.92 -26.34 -9.96
CA ARG A 558 -12.43 -27.51 -10.73
C ARG A 558 -13.56 -28.25 -11.44
N GLY A 559 -14.79 -27.73 -11.43
CA GLY A 559 -15.89 -28.30 -12.19
C GLY A 559 -15.67 -28.19 -13.70
N GLU A 560 -16.34 -29.05 -14.48
CA GLU A 560 -16.23 -29.12 -15.94
C GLU A 560 -16.57 -27.78 -16.64
N ASN A 561 -17.40 -26.95 -16.01
CA ASN A 561 -17.78 -25.64 -16.52
C ASN A 561 -16.94 -24.49 -15.92
N SER A 562 -15.94 -24.81 -15.10
CA SER A 562 -15.07 -23.80 -14.50
C SER A 562 -14.10 -23.23 -15.53
N ARG A 563 -14.00 -21.90 -15.56
CA ARG A 563 -12.98 -21.22 -16.38
C ARG A 563 -11.57 -21.42 -15.86
N LEU A 564 -11.42 -21.81 -14.60
CA LEU A 564 -10.12 -22.12 -14.01
C LEU A 564 -9.68 -23.55 -14.29
N LEU A 565 -10.47 -24.38 -14.98
CA LEU A 565 -10.10 -25.79 -15.17
C LEU A 565 -8.73 -25.92 -15.88
N GLU A 566 -8.54 -25.15 -16.95
CA GLU A 566 -7.29 -25.12 -17.74
C GLU A 566 -6.10 -24.59 -16.92
N TRP A 567 -6.34 -23.69 -15.96
CA TRP A 567 -5.29 -23.18 -15.07
C TRP A 567 -4.56 -24.33 -14.36
N PHE A 568 -5.31 -25.32 -13.88
CA PHE A 568 -4.74 -26.45 -13.14
C PHE A 568 -3.91 -27.38 -14.02
N ASP A 569 -4.08 -27.35 -15.35
CA ASP A 569 -3.25 -28.13 -16.27
C ASP A 569 -1.85 -27.52 -16.45
N TYR A 570 -1.76 -26.19 -16.44
CA TYR A 570 -0.48 -25.46 -16.57
C TYR A 570 0.23 -25.25 -15.23
N PHE A 571 -0.54 -25.08 -14.17
CA PHE A 571 -0.04 -24.80 -12.82
C PHE A 571 -0.58 -25.87 -11.85
N PRO A 572 -0.13 -27.13 -11.96
CA PRO A 572 -0.68 -28.25 -11.21
C PRO A 572 -0.52 -28.10 -9.69
N CYS A 573 0.50 -27.36 -9.26
CA CYS A 573 0.76 -27.02 -7.85
C CYS A 573 -0.09 -25.85 -7.32
N THR A 574 -1.32 -25.71 -7.85
CA THR A 574 -2.28 -24.69 -7.43
C THR A 574 -3.26 -25.23 -6.39
N LEU A 575 -3.32 -24.52 -5.27
CA LEU A 575 -4.16 -24.79 -4.12
C LEU A 575 -5.19 -23.68 -3.93
N THR A 576 -6.30 -24.05 -3.35
CA THR A 576 -7.38 -23.15 -2.94
C THR A 576 -7.81 -23.50 -1.53
N LEU A 577 -8.66 -22.68 -0.93
CA LEU A 577 -9.15 -22.96 0.42
C LEU A 577 -9.87 -24.33 0.53
N ASN A 578 -10.48 -24.83 -0.54
CA ASN A 578 -11.13 -26.15 -0.54
C ASN A 578 -10.14 -27.32 -0.44
N ASP A 579 -8.85 -27.08 -0.72
CA ASP A 579 -7.78 -28.09 -0.64
C ASP A 579 -7.10 -28.11 0.73
N ILE A 580 -7.45 -27.17 1.61
CA ILE A 580 -6.85 -27.01 2.93
C ILE A 580 -7.52 -27.96 3.92
N PRO A 581 -6.75 -28.65 4.79
CA PRO A 581 -7.30 -29.51 5.82
C PRO A 581 -8.32 -28.77 6.70
N PRO A 582 -9.55 -29.28 6.87
CA PRO A 582 -10.64 -28.56 7.54
C PRO A 582 -10.32 -28.23 9.00
N GLU A 583 -9.49 -29.03 9.67
CA GLU A 583 -9.04 -28.80 11.04
C GLU A 583 -8.24 -27.50 11.22
N LEU A 584 -7.62 -26.99 10.15
CA LEU A 584 -6.92 -25.70 10.21
C LEU A 584 -7.89 -24.52 10.37
N LEU A 585 -9.18 -24.72 10.11
CA LEU A 585 -10.25 -23.73 10.32
C LEU A 585 -10.88 -23.81 11.71
N ASP A 586 -10.52 -24.81 12.54
CA ASP A 586 -11.10 -25.02 13.88
C ASP A 586 -10.92 -23.85 14.86
N PRO A 587 -9.83 -23.05 14.81
CA PRO A 587 -9.75 -21.87 15.68
C PRO A 587 -10.93 -20.90 15.48
N LEU A 588 -11.50 -20.82 14.28
CA LEU A 588 -12.67 -19.99 14.00
C LEU A 588 -13.92 -20.41 14.76
N ASP A 589 -14.01 -21.65 15.25
CA ASP A 589 -15.14 -22.12 16.07
C ASP A 589 -15.20 -21.40 17.42
N LYS A 590 -14.14 -20.72 17.83
CA LYS A 590 -14.14 -19.84 19.02
C LYS A 590 -14.82 -18.50 18.76
N MET A 591 -15.04 -18.12 17.50
CA MET A 591 -15.57 -16.81 17.11
C MET A 591 -17.08 -16.86 16.90
N HIS A 592 -17.80 -16.04 17.66
CA HIS A 592 -19.26 -16.04 17.68
C HIS A 592 -19.82 -14.65 17.45
N CYS A 593 -21.02 -14.58 16.88
CA CYS A 593 -21.74 -13.33 16.66
C CYS A 593 -21.97 -12.62 18.00
N MET A 594 -21.68 -11.32 18.06
CA MET A 594 -21.85 -10.53 19.29
C MET A 594 -23.31 -10.49 19.80
N TYR A 595 -24.29 -10.71 18.93
CA TYR A 595 -25.72 -10.74 19.28
C TYR A 595 -26.25 -12.14 19.57
N ASN A 596 -25.54 -13.19 19.15
CA ASN A 596 -25.97 -14.58 19.34
C ASN A 596 -24.74 -15.48 19.54
N PRO A 597 -24.44 -15.88 20.80
CA PRO A 597 -23.26 -16.69 21.10
C PRO A 597 -23.34 -18.11 20.51
N ASN A 598 -24.52 -18.60 20.09
CA ASN A 598 -24.65 -19.89 19.41
C ASN A 598 -24.40 -19.80 17.91
N LYS A 599 -24.27 -18.58 17.36
CA LYS A 599 -24.05 -18.35 15.94
C LYS A 599 -22.55 -18.23 15.66
N SER A 600 -21.95 -19.34 15.21
CA SER A 600 -20.55 -19.37 14.76
C SER A 600 -20.30 -18.40 13.60
N LEU A 601 -19.16 -17.73 13.65
CA LEU A 601 -18.68 -16.83 12.59
C LEU A 601 -17.81 -17.55 11.55
N LYS A 602 -17.50 -18.84 11.73
CA LYS A 602 -16.58 -19.60 10.87
C LYS A 602 -16.88 -19.43 9.38
N SER A 603 -18.12 -19.66 8.96
CA SER A 603 -18.53 -19.51 7.55
C SER A 603 -18.50 -18.07 7.04
N PHE A 604 -18.75 -17.09 7.90
CA PHE A 604 -18.74 -15.66 7.57
C PHE A 604 -17.33 -15.12 7.35
N LEU A 605 -16.34 -15.69 8.03
CA LEU A 605 -14.94 -15.25 8.00
C LEU A 605 -14.11 -15.93 6.91
N ILE A 606 -14.65 -16.94 6.22
CA ILE A 606 -13.96 -17.65 5.13
C ILE A 606 -13.38 -16.71 4.06
N PRO A 607 -14.14 -15.75 3.47
CA PRO A 607 -13.57 -14.85 2.46
C PRO A 607 -12.44 -13.97 3.00
N LEU A 608 -12.46 -13.70 4.30
CA LEU A 608 -11.42 -12.92 4.96
C LEU A 608 -10.16 -13.76 5.20
N VAL A 609 -10.30 -15.00 5.67
CA VAL A 609 -9.18 -15.95 5.76
C VAL A 609 -8.50 -16.11 4.40
N ASP A 610 -9.29 -16.33 3.35
CA ASP A 610 -8.79 -16.54 1.99
C ASP A 610 -7.92 -15.36 1.50
N ALA A 611 -8.40 -14.14 1.73
CA ALA A 611 -7.67 -12.91 1.42
C ALA A 611 -6.39 -12.75 2.27
N MET A 612 -6.47 -13.00 3.58
CA MET A 612 -5.32 -12.88 4.49
C MET A 612 -4.24 -13.92 4.18
N VAL A 613 -4.60 -15.14 3.79
CA VAL A 613 -3.65 -16.17 3.35
C VAL A 613 -2.94 -15.72 2.09
N ALA A 614 -3.67 -15.27 1.07
CA ALA A 614 -3.08 -14.75 -0.17
C ALA A 614 -2.09 -13.59 0.09
N ALA A 615 -2.38 -12.73 1.07
CA ALA A 615 -1.53 -11.60 1.44
C ALA A 615 -0.14 -12.01 1.97
N HIS A 616 0.07 -13.26 2.40
CA HIS A 616 1.37 -13.76 2.86
C HIS A 616 2.28 -14.29 1.74
N ALA A 617 1.84 -14.27 0.49
CA ALA A 617 2.60 -14.79 -0.63
C ALA A 617 3.84 -13.95 -0.96
N ARG A 618 4.80 -14.57 -1.66
CA ARG A 618 6.02 -13.94 -2.19
C ARG A 618 5.72 -12.89 -3.26
N ARG A 619 4.70 -13.18 -4.07
CA ARG A 619 4.21 -12.39 -5.20
C ARG A 619 2.70 -12.60 -5.30
N ILE A 620 1.97 -11.54 -5.58
CA ILE A 620 0.50 -11.58 -5.68
C ILE A 620 0.06 -10.96 -7.00
N PHE A 621 -0.85 -11.65 -7.68
CA PHE A 621 -1.60 -11.13 -8.83
C PHE A 621 -3.02 -10.84 -8.41
N THR A 622 -3.49 -9.62 -8.62
CA THR A 622 -4.77 -9.18 -8.06
C THR A 622 -5.75 -8.71 -9.12
N THR A 623 -7.03 -9.04 -8.98
CA THR A 623 -8.09 -8.54 -9.87
C THR A 623 -8.20 -7.01 -9.83
N PRO A 624 -8.05 -6.29 -10.95
CA PRO A 624 -8.17 -4.83 -10.99
C PRO A 624 -9.50 -4.32 -10.45
N ARG A 625 -9.51 -3.13 -9.83
CA ARG A 625 -10.69 -2.45 -9.25
C ARG A 625 -11.41 -3.18 -8.10
N SER A 626 -10.95 -4.36 -7.68
CA SER A 626 -11.52 -5.06 -6.53
C SER A 626 -10.98 -4.48 -5.22
N THR A 627 -11.87 -4.15 -4.28
CA THR A 627 -11.48 -3.67 -2.96
C THR A 627 -10.75 -4.73 -2.14
N PHE A 628 -11.12 -6.00 -2.29
CA PHE A 628 -10.38 -7.14 -1.70
C PHE A 628 -8.98 -7.26 -2.28
N SER A 629 -8.81 -7.13 -3.60
CA SER A 629 -7.51 -7.12 -4.26
C SER A 629 -6.58 -6.03 -3.72
N LYS A 630 -7.09 -4.80 -3.64
CA LYS A 630 -6.34 -3.67 -3.08
C LYS A 630 -5.90 -3.97 -1.65
N TYR A 631 -6.77 -4.57 -0.87
CA TYR A 631 -6.47 -4.88 0.51
C TYR A 631 -5.44 -6.00 0.68
N ILE A 632 -5.52 -7.05 -0.14
CA ILE A 632 -4.51 -8.12 -0.17
C ILE A 632 -3.13 -7.53 -0.49
N ALA A 633 -3.07 -6.58 -1.43
CA ALA A 633 -1.84 -5.85 -1.76
C ALA A 633 -1.31 -5.00 -0.59
N GLU A 634 -2.19 -4.25 0.10
CA GLU A 634 -1.84 -3.46 1.29
C GLU A 634 -1.26 -4.35 2.41
N LEU A 635 -1.91 -5.48 2.69
CA LEU A 635 -1.46 -6.43 3.70
C LEU A 635 -0.14 -7.11 3.33
N ASN A 636 0.04 -7.48 2.06
CA ASN A 636 1.30 -8.04 1.59
C ASN A 636 2.47 -7.07 1.73
N GLU A 637 2.23 -5.79 1.43
CA GLU A 637 3.24 -4.77 1.69
C GLU A 637 3.62 -4.72 3.18
N ALA A 638 2.63 -4.77 4.07
CA ALA A 638 2.84 -4.71 5.51
C ALA A 638 3.55 -5.96 6.06
N TRP A 639 3.08 -7.15 5.70
CA TRP A 639 3.52 -8.41 6.31
C TRP A 639 4.68 -9.08 5.58
N VAL A 640 4.94 -8.75 4.32
CA VAL A 640 6.00 -9.41 3.53
C VAL A 640 7.07 -8.40 3.10
N LEU A 641 6.68 -7.34 2.37
CA LEU A 641 7.65 -6.46 1.73
C LEU A 641 8.40 -5.58 2.74
N LYS A 642 7.67 -4.88 3.62
CA LYS A 642 8.26 -3.91 4.57
C LYS A 642 9.15 -4.58 5.60
N GLU A 643 8.79 -5.76 6.09
CA GLU A 643 9.63 -6.52 7.04
C GLU A 643 11.01 -6.89 6.47
N GLN A 644 11.11 -7.05 5.15
CA GLN A 644 12.36 -7.32 4.45
C GLN A 644 13.01 -6.06 3.85
N GLY A 645 12.48 -4.85 4.15
CA GLY A 645 13.04 -3.58 3.71
C GLY A 645 12.69 -3.13 2.30
N TYR A 646 11.63 -3.70 1.68
CA TYR A 646 11.17 -3.35 0.33
C TYR A 646 9.88 -2.52 0.36
N ALA A 647 9.72 -1.64 -0.63
CA ALA A 647 8.50 -0.84 -0.85
C ALA A 647 7.76 -1.25 -2.15
N THR A 648 6.44 -1.03 -2.16
CA THR A 648 5.42 -1.39 -3.18
C THR A 648 5.81 -1.22 -4.65
N SER A 649 6.64 -0.25 -5.03
CA SER A 649 6.95 0.06 -6.44
C SER A 649 7.67 -1.04 -7.23
N SER A 650 7.95 -2.19 -6.60
CA SER A 650 8.86 -3.22 -7.11
C SER A 650 8.15 -4.53 -7.51
N PHE A 651 6.89 -4.75 -7.12
CA PHE A 651 6.28 -6.09 -7.16
C PHE A 651 4.87 -6.20 -7.75
N PHE A 652 4.18 -5.07 -8.02
CA PHE A 652 2.87 -5.10 -8.68
C PHE A 652 3.03 -4.91 -10.19
N LEU A 653 2.90 -5.99 -10.95
CA LEU A 653 2.52 -5.89 -12.37
C LEU A 653 1.00 -5.76 -12.39
N TYR A 654 0.53 -4.54 -12.64
CA TYR A 654 -0.87 -4.27 -12.94
C TYR A 654 -1.32 -4.90 -14.26
#